data_AF-A0A9E3VEA5-F1
#
_entry.id   AF-A0A9E3VEA5-F1
#
_cell.length_a   1.000
_cell.length_b   1.000
_cell.length_c   1.000
_cell.angle_alpha   90.00
_cell.angle_beta   90.00
_cell.angle_gamma   90.00
#
_symmetry.space_group_name_H-M   'P 1'
#
loop_
_entity.id
_entity.type
_entity.pdbx_description
1 polymer ?
#
loop_
_entity_poly.entity_id
_entity_poly.type
_entity_poly.pdbx_seq_one_letter_code
_entity_poly.pdbx_strand_id
1 'polypeptide(L)'
;MRAAAFAALVLLSCRHAPEVARARSAALTLTRLPGQLFCGEWTRLPVTVHNTSAAALEKGKVWLSYRVRSGASSAAVPGAETPMPSDGPVAPGAEAKLNLRFEVPSQRGTHRFVVDLRDDRGWFHPDDAGLPSFELDCRPLFEGFEVPVADVGLRPPGVAWNVAGEDELNRLQRLIARTLETNRVHFAFQGAPVDGYSAGVRYAQVWARDGATISPFARFVDGPQVLTRWVEALLAVQRPSGELDDWVRDSGEHRKNSVCNDQEASVVLAARTAVDAVGRAWLEQPVRPGRARVIDALDRALDWEWRERRDEASGLLWSGHTVDWGDVSSEFPDQRAIALTPGTPRVLGVYTQAMAHGAALALASLWHGLDAASEARWRERAQALREKAVAALWDEARGQFTVHRHLTAAPHRGFDEAEAFALGGNVAAVRLGLATPAQAARIFDRALERTRALGVSTVSGVMLPPYPAGTFTHDQVDEPYEYQNGGQWDWHGGRLVLALFPSDPEAALAALEDIARKDLGHGGFFEWDTRSGEGRGSPNFTGSAGVLGQAVVEGLFGVDWRGDDVVLAPRLGARDGYLSLLPPGGPHLALRKHGRSYELEVEPPLKVHLRLVLSAGDAVSLDGVGLTVAERPAGFVVELAEGRHEVVVARRR
;
A
#
# COMPACT_ATOMS: atom_id res chain seq x y z
N MET A 1 -16.00 24.06 5.47
CA MET A 1 -15.76 25.52 5.40
C MET A 1 -14.64 25.78 4.40
N ARG A 2 -14.87 26.64 3.41
CA ARG A 2 -13.94 26.92 2.31
C ARG A 2 -12.70 27.64 2.84
N ALA A 3 -11.52 27.05 2.65
CA ALA A 3 -10.24 27.66 3.01
C ALA A 3 -9.93 28.81 2.04
N ALA A 4 -9.83 30.03 2.57
CA ALA A 4 -9.35 31.19 1.84
C ALA A 4 -7.93 30.93 1.32
N ALA A 5 -7.71 31.19 0.03
CA ALA A 5 -6.42 31.06 -0.62
C ALA A 5 -5.58 32.32 -0.38
N PHE A 6 -4.46 32.18 0.33
CA PHE A 6 -3.40 33.19 0.33
C PHE A 6 -2.26 32.69 -0.57
N ALA A 7 -1.99 33.41 -1.65
CA ALA A 7 -0.78 33.27 -2.42
C ALA A 7 0.25 34.26 -1.85
N ALA A 8 1.29 33.77 -1.18
CA ALA A 8 2.42 34.59 -0.76
C ALA A 8 3.56 34.35 -1.75
N LEU A 9 3.78 35.31 -2.66
CA LEU A 9 4.99 35.40 -3.46
C LEU A 9 6.05 36.12 -2.62
N VAL A 10 6.99 35.39 -2.02
CA VAL A 10 8.15 36.01 -1.34
C VAL A 10 9.34 35.95 -2.28
N LEU A 11 9.55 37.02 -3.05
CA LEU A 11 10.78 37.26 -3.79
C LEU A 11 11.73 38.05 -2.90
N LEU A 12 12.78 37.41 -2.37
CA LEU A 12 13.85 38.10 -1.64
C LEU A 12 15.20 37.74 -2.24
N SER A 13 15.83 38.74 -2.88
CA SER A 13 17.24 38.67 -3.28
C SER A 13 18.08 39.21 -2.12
N CYS A 14 18.95 38.37 -1.54
CA CYS A 14 19.98 38.84 -0.60
C CYS A 14 20.99 39.72 -1.35
N ARG A 15 20.86 41.05 -1.23
CA ARG A 15 21.92 42.00 -1.56
C ARG A 15 22.59 42.44 -0.26
N HIS A 16 23.54 41.65 0.23
CA HIS A 16 24.75 42.10 0.95
C HIS A 16 25.37 40.91 1.70
N ALA A 17 26.44 40.34 1.15
CA ALA A 17 27.40 39.57 1.95
C ALA A 17 28.79 39.62 1.28
N PRO A 18 29.88 39.76 2.06
CA PRO A 18 31.26 39.90 1.55
C PRO A 18 31.74 38.63 0.84
N GLU A 19 32.85 38.70 0.09
CA GLU A 19 33.34 37.72 -0.91
C GLU A 19 33.32 36.22 -0.53
N VAL A 20 33.25 35.85 0.74
CA VAL A 20 33.07 34.46 1.21
C VAL A 20 31.64 33.92 0.95
N ALA A 21 30.65 34.81 0.79
CA ALA A 21 29.24 34.47 0.57
C ALA A 21 28.88 34.12 -0.89
N ARG A 22 29.77 34.37 -1.87
CA ARG A 22 29.53 33.97 -3.26
C ARG A 22 29.61 32.45 -3.48
N ALA A 23 30.25 31.71 -2.56
CA ALA A 23 30.38 30.26 -2.65
C ALA A 23 29.16 29.49 -2.10
N ARG A 24 28.29 30.13 -1.31
CA ARG A 24 27.13 29.50 -0.63
C ARG A 24 25.94 30.45 -0.60
N SER A 25 25.19 30.49 -1.70
CA SER A 25 23.96 31.28 -1.79
C SER A 25 22.94 30.59 -2.69
N ALA A 26 21.68 30.54 -2.25
CA ALA A 26 20.57 30.09 -3.08
C ALA A 26 19.33 30.90 -2.71
N ALA A 27 18.47 31.17 -3.68
CA ALA A 27 17.15 31.74 -3.43
C ALA A 27 16.12 30.61 -3.41
N LEU A 28 15.16 30.71 -2.50
CA LEU A 28 14.17 29.67 -2.25
C LEU A 28 12.76 30.25 -2.42
N THR A 29 11.93 29.59 -3.24
CA THR A 29 10.53 29.93 -3.40
C THR A 29 9.66 28.82 -2.83
N LEU A 30 8.88 29.13 -1.80
CA LEU A 30 7.91 28.19 -1.24
C LEU A 30 6.60 28.26 -2.03
N THR A 31 6.00 27.10 -2.24
CA THR A 31 4.61 27.02 -2.70
C THR A 31 3.65 26.95 -1.51
N ARG A 32 2.35 26.83 -1.77
CA ARG A 32 1.32 26.76 -0.72
C ARG A 32 1.42 25.42 0.02
N LEU A 33 1.30 25.47 1.35
CA LEU A 33 1.14 24.26 2.14
C LEU A 33 -0.15 23.50 1.75
N PRO A 34 -0.11 22.16 1.72
CA PRO A 34 -1.31 21.36 1.58
C PRO A 34 -2.17 21.46 2.85
N GLY A 35 -3.45 21.76 2.67
CA GLY A 35 -4.54 21.50 3.62
C GLY A 35 -4.32 21.88 5.10
N GLN A 36 -5.11 21.23 5.96
CA GLN A 36 -4.93 21.21 7.41
C GLN A 36 -3.92 20.10 7.75
N LEU A 37 -2.98 20.37 8.67
CA LEU A 37 -2.00 19.39 9.15
C LEU A 37 -2.18 19.14 10.64
N PHE A 38 -1.77 17.96 11.10
CA PHE A 38 -1.91 17.54 12.49
C PHE A 38 -0.56 17.34 13.20
N CYS A 39 -0.58 17.42 14.53
CA CYS A 39 0.62 17.24 15.34
C CYS A 39 1.23 15.85 15.17
N GLY A 40 2.54 15.80 14.93
CA GLY A 40 3.29 14.58 14.61
C GLY A 40 3.13 14.09 13.18
N GLU A 41 2.31 14.74 12.34
CA GLU A 41 2.13 14.33 10.95
C GLU A 41 3.37 14.69 10.12
N TRP A 42 3.77 13.76 9.25
CA TRP A 42 4.75 14.03 8.21
C TRP A 42 4.07 14.49 6.93
N THR A 43 4.64 15.48 6.24
CA THR A 43 4.12 15.91 4.93
C THR A 43 5.22 16.46 4.02
N ARG A 44 4.82 17.00 2.87
CA ARG A 44 5.70 17.59 1.86
C ARG A 44 5.26 19.01 1.52
N LEU A 45 6.25 19.89 1.34
CA LEU A 45 6.06 21.23 0.82
C LEU A 45 6.87 21.38 -0.49
N PRO A 46 6.24 21.66 -1.64
CA PRO A 46 7.01 21.94 -2.85
C PRO A 46 7.78 23.27 -2.70
N VAL A 47 9.08 23.21 -3.00
CA VAL A 47 10.05 24.31 -2.93
C VAL A 47 10.83 24.37 -4.22
N THR A 48 10.93 25.56 -4.82
CA THR A 48 11.86 25.81 -5.92
C THR A 48 13.15 26.38 -5.35
N VAL A 49 14.25 25.68 -5.58
CA VAL A 49 15.62 26.11 -5.25
C VAL A 49 16.24 26.74 -6.48
N HIS A 50 16.62 28.01 -6.40
CA HIS A 50 17.39 28.71 -7.43
C HIS A 50 18.83 28.84 -6.96
N ASN A 51 19.76 28.15 -7.63
CA ASN A 51 21.16 28.18 -7.24
C ASN A 51 21.81 29.50 -7.69
N THR A 52 22.09 30.38 -6.73
CA THR A 52 22.77 31.66 -6.98
C THR A 52 24.25 31.64 -6.62
N SER A 53 24.77 30.49 -6.18
CA SER A 53 26.16 30.32 -5.76
C SER A 53 27.07 30.06 -6.95
N ALA A 54 28.38 30.17 -6.72
CA ALA A 54 29.39 29.80 -7.70
C ALA A 54 29.61 28.28 -7.86
N ALA A 55 29.02 27.46 -6.98
CA ALA A 55 29.20 26.01 -6.95
C ALA A 55 27.89 25.28 -7.31
N ALA A 56 27.99 24.02 -7.77
CA ALA A 56 26.80 23.22 -8.01
C ALA A 56 26.26 22.64 -6.68
N LEU A 57 24.94 22.51 -6.55
CA LEU A 57 24.31 21.88 -5.39
C LEU A 57 24.17 20.38 -5.67
N GLU A 58 24.92 19.55 -4.96
CA GLU A 58 25.01 18.12 -5.24
C GLU A 58 24.26 17.27 -4.20
N LYS A 59 23.62 16.20 -4.67
CA LYS A 59 23.01 15.19 -3.81
C LYS A 59 24.04 14.58 -2.87
N GLY A 60 23.69 14.46 -1.58
CA GLY A 60 24.59 13.91 -0.55
C GLY A 60 25.64 14.90 -0.04
N LYS A 61 25.67 16.13 -0.55
CA LYS A 61 26.53 17.22 -0.06
C LYS A 61 25.73 18.42 0.43
N VAL A 62 24.60 18.70 -0.22
CA VAL A 62 23.69 19.78 0.14
C VAL A 62 22.30 19.21 0.37
N TRP A 63 21.61 19.74 1.38
CA TRP A 63 20.26 19.36 1.74
C TRP A 63 19.39 20.60 1.92
N LEU A 64 18.15 20.51 1.43
CA LEU A 64 17.08 21.43 1.81
C LEU A 64 16.52 21.00 3.17
N SER A 65 16.44 21.92 4.12
CA SER A 65 16.06 21.64 5.50
C SER A 65 15.31 22.83 6.09
N TYR A 66 14.89 22.72 7.34
CA TYR A 66 14.17 23.79 8.03
C TYR A 66 14.56 23.89 9.50
N ARG A 67 14.27 25.04 10.09
CA ARG A 67 14.37 25.34 11.52
C ARG A 67 12.96 25.55 12.07
N VAL A 68 12.61 24.87 13.16
CA VAL A 68 11.31 25.05 13.84
C VAL A 68 11.49 25.91 15.08
N ARG A 69 10.61 26.90 15.26
CA ARG A 69 10.51 27.73 16.45
C ARG A 69 9.09 27.66 17.03
N SER A 70 9.00 27.32 18.32
CA SER A 70 7.74 27.28 19.07
C SER A 70 7.58 28.52 19.95
N GLY A 71 6.54 29.33 19.74
CA GLY A 71 6.23 30.49 20.59
C GLY A 71 7.38 31.49 20.75
N ALA A 72 7.61 31.98 21.99
CA ALA A 72 8.66 32.94 22.33
C ALA A 72 10.07 32.33 22.53
N SER A 73 10.26 31.04 22.24
CA SER A 73 11.56 30.37 22.38
C SER A 73 12.56 30.87 21.34
N SER A 74 13.77 31.19 21.78
CA SER A 74 14.89 31.58 20.90
C SER A 74 15.64 30.37 20.31
N ALA A 75 15.41 29.16 20.82
CA ALA A 75 16.07 27.95 20.35
C ALA A 75 15.31 27.34 19.17
N ALA A 76 15.98 27.21 18.02
CA ALA A 76 15.44 26.54 16.84
C ALA A 76 15.84 25.06 16.84
N VAL A 77 14.88 24.17 16.57
CA VAL A 77 15.15 22.74 16.37
C VAL A 77 15.37 22.48 14.87
N PRO A 78 16.49 21.86 14.46
CA PRO A 78 16.72 21.51 13.07
C PRO A 78 15.76 20.39 12.63
N GLY A 79 15.20 20.56 11.45
CA GLY A 79 14.27 19.63 10.83
C GLY A 79 14.94 18.57 9.96
N ALA A 80 14.08 17.74 9.35
CA ALA A 80 14.48 16.68 8.43
C ALA A 80 15.19 17.22 7.18
N GLU A 81 16.15 16.44 6.67
CA GLU A 81 16.86 16.76 5.44
C GLU A 81 16.15 16.21 4.22
N THR A 82 16.02 17.05 3.21
CA THR A 82 15.63 16.69 1.86
C THR A 82 16.86 16.78 0.95
N PRO A 83 17.35 15.66 0.41
CA PRO A 83 18.52 15.69 -0.47
C PRO A 83 18.23 16.44 -1.78
N MET A 84 19.27 17.01 -2.39
CA MET A 84 19.19 17.55 -3.75
C MET A 84 18.76 16.48 -4.78
N PRO A 85 18.28 16.89 -5.97
CA PRO A 85 17.77 15.97 -6.98
C PRO A 85 18.81 14.92 -7.43
N SER A 86 18.32 13.76 -7.89
CA SER A 86 19.14 12.62 -8.32
C SER A 86 19.56 12.66 -9.79
N ASP A 87 18.90 13.50 -10.59
CA ASP A 87 19.08 13.70 -12.03
C ASP A 87 20.30 14.58 -12.39
N GLY A 88 21.01 15.08 -11.38
CA GLY A 88 22.27 15.79 -11.53
C GLY A 88 22.42 16.93 -10.51
N PRO A 89 23.62 17.52 -10.43
CA PRO A 89 23.82 18.66 -9.54
C PRO A 89 23.13 19.91 -10.09
N VAL A 90 22.55 20.72 -9.20
CA VAL A 90 21.91 21.99 -9.60
C VAL A 90 23.01 22.99 -9.91
N ALA A 91 23.29 23.23 -11.19
CA ALA A 91 24.37 24.11 -11.63
C ALA A 91 24.16 25.58 -11.20
N PRO A 92 25.22 26.40 -11.10
CA PRO A 92 25.09 27.85 -10.92
C PRO A 92 24.11 28.47 -11.92
N GLY A 93 23.15 29.24 -11.43
CA GLY A 93 22.09 29.87 -12.23
C GLY A 93 20.92 28.95 -12.62
N ALA A 94 20.99 27.65 -12.32
CA ALA A 94 19.90 26.71 -12.56
C ALA A 94 18.89 26.69 -11.40
N GLU A 95 17.73 26.08 -11.64
CA GLU A 95 16.71 25.83 -10.63
C GLU A 95 16.38 24.35 -10.50
N ALA A 96 15.92 23.95 -9.32
CA ALA A 96 15.42 22.62 -9.03
C ALA A 96 14.13 22.71 -8.21
N LYS A 97 13.14 21.88 -8.57
CA LYS A 97 11.91 21.71 -7.78
C LYS A 97 12.08 20.52 -6.86
N LEU A 98 11.93 20.77 -5.56
CA LEU A 98 12.06 19.78 -4.51
C LEU A 98 10.78 19.73 -3.69
N ASN A 99 10.55 18.61 -3.03
CA ASN A 99 9.51 18.49 -2.02
C ASN A 99 10.20 18.45 -0.65
N LEU A 100 10.23 19.59 0.06
CA LEU A 100 10.72 19.67 1.42
C LEU A 100 9.89 18.72 2.28
N ARG A 101 10.55 17.70 2.83
CA ARG A 101 9.98 16.79 3.81
C ARG A 101 10.04 17.47 5.16
N PHE A 102 8.92 17.57 5.83
CA PHE A 102 8.91 18.09 7.19
C PHE A 102 7.91 17.35 8.07
N GLU A 103 8.29 17.23 9.33
CA GLU A 103 7.47 16.74 10.42
C GLU A 103 6.84 17.92 11.14
N VAL A 104 5.53 17.83 11.34
CA VAL A 104 4.80 18.77 12.17
C VAL A 104 5.11 18.45 13.63
N PRO A 105 5.52 19.46 14.44
CA PRO A 105 5.78 19.26 15.86
C PRO A 105 4.67 18.50 16.57
N SER A 106 4.99 17.63 17.50
CA SER A 106 3.97 16.90 18.27
C SER A 106 3.25 17.80 19.29
N GLN A 107 3.83 18.96 19.60
CA GLN A 107 3.27 19.93 20.55
C GLN A 107 2.23 20.82 19.89
N ARG A 108 1.07 20.96 20.53
CA ARG A 108 0.00 21.89 20.11
C ARG A 108 0.50 23.34 20.07
N GLY A 109 -0.01 24.11 19.11
CA GLY A 109 0.18 25.56 19.03
C GLY A 109 0.84 26.02 17.72
N THR A 110 1.08 27.34 17.61
CA THR A 110 1.69 27.92 16.42
C THR A 110 3.20 27.72 16.41
N HIS A 111 3.71 27.10 15.35
CA HIS A 111 5.13 26.91 15.10
C HIS A 111 5.54 27.61 13.82
N ARG A 112 6.68 28.30 13.86
CA ARG A 112 7.29 28.95 12.70
C ARG A 112 8.40 28.07 12.13
N PHE A 113 8.32 27.81 10.84
CA PHE A 113 9.28 27.05 10.07
C PHE A 113 10.08 28.00 9.18
N VAL A 114 11.40 27.97 9.30
CA VAL A 114 12.32 28.77 8.47
C VAL A 114 13.09 27.80 7.57
N VAL A 115 12.92 27.91 6.25
CA VAL A 115 13.47 26.97 5.28
C VAL A 115 14.80 27.50 4.75
N ASP A 116 15.80 26.62 4.67
CA ASP A 116 17.15 26.96 4.24
C ASP A 116 17.89 25.73 3.69
N LEU A 117 19.06 25.95 3.08
CA LEU A 117 19.99 24.89 2.72
C LEU A 117 20.99 24.63 3.85
N ARG A 118 21.44 23.39 3.99
CA ARG A 118 22.61 23.03 4.81
C ARG A 118 23.57 22.11 4.07
N ASP A 119 24.81 22.12 4.52
CA ASP A 119 25.82 21.12 4.19
C ASP A 119 26.52 20.59 5.46
N ASP A 120 27.57 19.80 5.27
CA ASP A 120 28.41 19.24 6.34
C ASP A 120 29.02 20.30 7.28
N ARG A 121 29.12 21.56 6.84
CA ARG A 121 29.64 22.67 7.65
C ARG A 121 28.53 23.49 8.32
N GLY A 122 27.26 23.14 8.11
CA GLY A 122 26.10 23.78 8.73
C GLY A 122 25.17 24.49 7.74
N TRP A 123 24.35 25.40 8.28
CA TRP A 123 23.38 26.18 7.50
C TRP A 123 24.06 27.15 6.54
N PHE A 124 23.46 27.37 5.38
CA PHE A 124 23.94 28.37 4.42
C PHE A 124 23.80 29.78 4.99
N HIS A 125 22.75 30.01 5.80
CA HIS A 125 22.51 31.30 6.44
C HIS A 125 22.54 31.16 7.97
N PRO A 126 23.40 31.94 8.68
CA PRO A 126 23.59 31.81 10.12
C PRO A 126 22.41 32.36 10.95
N ASP A 127 21.58 33.24 10.37
CA ASP A 127 20.37 33.78 10.98
C ASP A 127 19.13 33.50 10.10
N ASP A 128 17.95 33.91 10.57
CA ASP A 128 16.67 33.69 9.87
C ASP A 128 16.29 34.89 8.97
N ALA A 129 17.09 35.96 8.94
CA ALA A 129 16.68 37.23 8.35
C ALA A 129 16.57 37.12 6.82
N GLY A 130 15.38 37.39 6.28
CA GLY A 130 15.11 37.34 4.85
C GLY A 130 14.95 35.93 4.27
N LEU A 131 14.99 34.89 5.10
CA LEU A 131 14.72 33.52 4.66
C LEU A 131 13.22 33.26 4.51
N PRO A 132 12.82 32.40 3.58
CA PRO A 132 11.43 32.01 3.47
C PRO A 132 10.98 31.25 4.73
N SER A 133 9.83 31.65 5.26
CA SER A 133 9.25 31.03 6.44
C SER A 133 7.74 30.92 6.33
N PHE A 134 7.17 29.94 7.02
CA PHE A 134 5.73 29.77 7.17
C PHE A 134 5.37 29.44 8.61
N GLU A 135 4.12 29.69 8.99
CA GLU A 135 3.59 29.33 10.30
C GLU A 135 2.54 28.23 10.16
N LEU A 136 2.52 27.33 11.13
CA LEU A 136 1.54 26.25 11.21
C LEU A 136 0.93 26.21 12.61
N ASP A 137 -0.39 26.23 12.69
CA ASP A 137 -1.13 25.93 13.92
C ASP A 137 -1.27 24.41 14.06
N CYS A 138 -0.54 23.83 14.99
CA CYS A 138 -0.54 22.41 15.25
C CYS A 138 -1.72 21.99 16.11
N ARG A 139 -2.53 21.06 15.59
CA ARG A 139 -3.68 20.46 16.29
C ARG A 139 -3.54 18.94 16.37
N PRO A 140 -3.95 18.29 17.47
CA PRO A 140 -3.93 16.82 17.56
C PRO A 140 -4.75 16.17 16.45
N LEU A 141 -4.27 15.03 15.92
CA LEU A 141 -4.89 14.30 14.78
C LEU A 141 -6.39 14.00 14.97
N PHE A 142 -6.76 13.68 16.20
CA PHE A 142 -8.13 13.31 16.58
C PHE A 142 -8.91 14.46 17.24
N GLU A 143 -8.38 15.69 17.28
CA GLU A 143 -9.14 16.83 17.80
C GLU A 143 -10.35 17.10 16.89
N GLY A 144 -11.56 16.97 17.46
CA GLY A 144 -12.82 17.11 16.74
C GLY A 144 -13.15 15.96 15.80
N PHE A 145 -12.42 14.84 15.86
CA PHE A 145 -12.81 13.62 15.15
C PHE A 145 -13.92 12.92 15.90
N GLU A 146 -15.09 12.85 15.29
CA GLU A 146 -16.23 12.07 15.77
C GLU A 146 -16.33 10.78 14.95
N VAL A 147 -16.46 9.65 15.66
CA VAL A 147 -16.73 8.37 15.01
C VAL A 147 -18.09 8.47 14.31
N PRO A 148 -18.23 8.02 13.05
CA PRO A 148 -19.48 8.06 12.32
C PRO A 148 -20.65 7.50 13.14
N VAL A 149 -21.77 8.22 13.10
CA VAL A 149 -23.03 7.76 13.71
C VAL A 149 -23.54 6.57 12.91
N ALA A 150 -23.98 5.52 13.62
CA ALA A 150 -24.54 4.31 13.03
C ALA A 150 -25.96 4.56 12.48
N ASP A 151 -26.07 5.30 11.39
CA ASP A 151 -27.31 5.59 10.67
C ASP A 151 -27.14 5.30 9.17
N VAL A 152 -27.91 4.34 8.66
CA VAL A 152 -27.87 3.93 7.24
C VAL A 152 -28.32 5.03 6.29
N GLY A 153 -29.09 6.02 6.77
CA GLY A 153 -29.50 7.18 5.99
C GLY A 153 -28.42 8.26 5.83
N LEU A 154 -27.33 8.18 6.60
CA LEU A 154 -26.18 9.06 6.41
C LEU A 154 -25.33 8.57 5.22
N ARG A 155 -24.98 9.52 4.35
CA ARG A 155 -24.21 9.29 3.13
C ARG A 155 -22.85 9.99 3.18
N PRO A 156 -21.95 9.60 4.12
CA PRO A 156 -20.60 10.14 4.14
C PRO A 156 -19.88 9.75 2.83
N PRO A 157 -19.13 10.68 2.20
CA PRO A 157 -18.38 10.35 1.00
C PRO A 157 -17.27 9.34 1.32
N GLY A 158 -17.03 8.41 0.41
CA GLY A 158 -15.98 7.41 0.53
C GLY A 158 -16.36 6.25 1.45
N VAL A 159 -15.55 6.00 2.47
CA VAL A 159 -15.74 4.89 3.42
C VAL A 159 -15.89 5.45 4.83
N ALA A 160 -16.88 4.96 5.55
CA ALA A 160 -17.07 5.25 6.97
C ALA A 160 -17.48 3.98 7.72
N TRP A 161 -16.93 3.78 8.92
CA TRP A 161 -17.35 2.67 9.78
C TRP A 161 -17.40 3.05 11.26
N ASN A 162 -18.16 2.25 11.99
CA ASN A 162 -18.22 2.24 13.44
C ASN A 162 -18.44 0.80 13.92
N VAL A 163 -17.58 0.29 14.79
CA VAL A 163 -17.73 -1.02 15.44
C VAL A 163 -17.80 -0.78 16.95
N ALA A 164 -18.88 -1.23 17.57
CA ALA A 164 -19.14 -0.96 18.98
C ALA A 164 -18.06 -1.61 19.87
N GLY A 165 -17.41 -0.80 20.70
CA GLY A 165 -16.34 -1.23 21.60
C GLY A 165 -14.93 -1.19 21.00
N GLU A 166 -14.77 -0.90 19.71
CA GLU A 166 -13.48 -0.95 19.01
C GLU A 166 -12.94 0.45 18.69
N ASP A 167 -12.50 1.18 19.71
CA ASP A 167 -12.07 2.58 19.60
C ASP A 167 -10.86 2.77 18.67
N GLU A 168 -9.84 1.91 18.77
CA GLU A 168 -8.66 1.93 17.91
C GLU A 168 -9.05 1.69 16.44
N LEU A 169 -9.89 0.69 16.20
CA LEU A 169 -10.40 0.39 14.87
C LEU A 169 -11.19 1.56 14.28
N ASN A 170 -12.02 2.20 15.10
CA ASN A 170 -12.83 3.34 14.69
C ASN A 170 -11.97 4.58 14.41
N ARG A 171 -10.87 4.78 15.12
CA ARG A 171 -9.92 5.88 14.87
C ARG A 171 -9.04 5.62 13.66
N LEU A 172 -8.79 4.36 13.32
CA LEU A 172 -7.96 3.96 12.18
C LEU A 172 -8.42 4.60 10.87
N GLN A 173 -9.73 4.78 10.66
CA GLN A 173 -10.26 5.42 9.45
C GLN A 173 -9.70 6.82 9.20
N ARG A 174 -9.52 7.60 10.26
CA ARG A 174 -8.94 8.95 10.18
C ARG A 174 -7.48 8.88 9.78
N LEU A 175 -6.72 7.95 10.35
CA LEU A 175 -5.31 7.75 10.04
C LEU A 175 -5.12 7.29 8.59
N ILE A 176 -5.96 6.37 8.12
CA ILE A 176 -5.98 5.90 6.73
C ILE A 176 -6.27 7.07 5.78
N ALA A 177 -7.36 7.80 5.99
CA ALA A 177 -7.75 8.92 5.13
C ALA A 177 -6.62 9.95 5.01
N ARG A 178 -5.98 10.30 6.13
CA ARG A 178 -4.85 11.24 6.16
C ARG A 178 -3.61 10.71 5.44
N THR A 179 -3.31 9.43 5.61
CA THR A 179 -2.17 8.79 4.92
C THR A 179 -2.37 8.80 3.41
N LEU A 180 -3.57 8.50 2.93
CA LEU A 180 -3.90 8.53 1.50
C LEU A 180 -3.88 9.96 0.94
N GLU A 181 -4.46 10.92 1.66
CA GLU A 181 -4.47 12.34 1.27
C GLU A 181 -3.03 12.87 1.13
N THR A 182 -2.18 12.62 2.12
CA THR A 182 -0.79 13.10 2.14
C THR A 182 0.08 12.52 1.03
N ASN A 183 -0.22 11.31 0.56
CA ASN A 183 0.56 10.62 -0.46
C ASN A 183 -0.06 10.64 -1.85
N ARG A 184 -1.20 11.31 -2.03
CA ARG A 184 -1.81 11.47 -3.34
C ARG A 184 -0.88 12.29 -4.23
N VAL A 185 -0.59 11.75 -5.41
CA VAL A 185 0.24 12.41 -6.42
C VAL A 185 -0.53 12.62 -7.71
N HIS A 186 -0.27 13.76 -8.34
CA HIS A 186 -0.75 14.11 -9.67
C HIS A 186 0.39 14.80 -10.44
N PHE A 187 0.78 14.25 -11.59
CA PHE A 187 1.83 14.84 -12.44
C PHE A 187 1.64 14.46 -13.90
N ALA A 188 2.32 15.17 -14.81
CA ALA A 188 2.36 14.79 -16.22
C ALA A 188 3.56 13.89 -16.49
N PHE A 189 3.35 12.77 -17.19
CA PHE A 189 4.39 11.85 -17.62
C PHE A 189 4.27 11.58 -19.11
N GLN A 190 5.31 11.97 -19.87
CA GLN A 190 5.33 11.90 -21.34
C GLN A 190 4.07 12.55 -21.97
N GLY A 191 3.63 13.69 -21.43
CA GLY A 191 2.46 14.43 -21.94
C GLY A 191 1.08 13.89 -21.57
N ALA A 192 0.97 12.88 -20.71
CA ALA A 192 -0.30 12.39 -20.16
C ALA A 192 -0.34 12.52 -18.64
N PRO A 193 -1.52 12.74 -18.03
CA PRO A 193 -1.66 12.80 -16.58
C PRO A 193 -1.44 11.43 -15.94
N VAL A 194 -0.80 11.44 -14.78
CA VAL A 194 -0.65 10.31 -13.86
C VAL A 194 -1.32 10.69 -12.56
N ASP A 195 -2.24 9.84 -12.12
CA ASP A 195 -2.92 9.91 -10.83
C ASP A 195 -2.66 8.61 -10.07
N GLY A 196 -2.32 8.73 -8.79
CA GLY A 196 -1.96 7.57 -7.97
C GLY A 196 -1.50 7.99 -6.58
N TYR A 197 -0.76 7.09 -5.92
CA TYR A 197 -0.13 7.37 -4.63
C TYR A 197 1.36 7.07 -4.69
N SER A 198 2.16 7.86 -3.98
CA SER A 198 3.50 7.43 -3.60
C SER A 198 3.44 6.43 -2.45
N ALA A 199 4.48 5.58 -2.31
CA ALA A 199 4.52 4.57 -1.25
C ALA A 199 4.49 5.16 0.18
N GLY A 200 5.07 6.34 0.37
CA GLY A 200 5.07 7.09 1.65
C GLY A 200 5.76 8.44 1.49
N VAL A 201 5.78 9.33 2.49
CA VAL A 201 6.26 10.72 2.33
C VAL A 201 7.72 10.84 1.83
N ARG A 202 8.53 9.79 1.91
CA ARG A 202 9.91 9.79 1.40
C ARG A 202 10.02 9.43 -0.09
N TYR A 203 8.92 9.04 -0.74
CA TYR A 203 8.89 8.55 -2.11
C TYR A 203 8.39 9.59 -3.11
N ALA A 204 9.06 9.75 -4.25
CA ALA A 204 8.63 10.66 -5.31
C ALA A 204 7.91 9.94 -6.47
N GLN A 205 7.92 8.61 -6.45
CA GLN A 205 7.48 7.75 -7.54
C GLN A 205 6.10 7.13 -7.26
N VAL A 206 5.42 6.73 -8.32
CA VAL A 206 4.34 5.74 -8.27
C VAL A 206 4.91 4.39 -8.65
N TRP A 207 4.80 3.42 -7.74
CA TRP A 207 5.36 2.07 -7.87
C TRP A 207 4.28 1.05 -8.24
N ALA A 208 4.63 0.05 -9.04
CA ALA A 208 3.72 -0.98 -9.51
C ALA A 208 3.13 -1.79 -8.34
N ARG A 209 4.00 -2.25 -7.43
CA ARG A 209 3.61 -3.04 -6.26
C ARG A 209 2.74 -2.26 -5.28
N ASP A 210 3.15 -1.04 -4.93
CA ASP A 210 2.41 -0.19 -4.00
C ASP A 210 1.06 0.23 -4.59
N GLY A 211 1.03 0.60 -5.88
CA GLY A 211 -0.18 0.90 -6.64
C GLY A 211 -1.16 -0.28 -6.65
N ALA A 212 -0.67 -1.50 -6.90
CA ALA A 212 -1.49 -2.70 -6.85
C ALA A 212 -1.99 -3.03 -5.43
N THR A 213 -1.18 -2.73 -4.41
CA THR A 213 -1.51 -2.99 -3.00
C THR A 213 -2.60 -2.04 -2.49
N ILE A 214 -2.58 -0.78 -2.89
CA ILE A 214 -3.57 0.23 -2.45
C ILE A 214 -4.88 0.17 -3.23
N SER A 215 -4.83 -0.24 -4.50
CA SER A 215 -5.97 -0.19 -5.43
C SER A 215 -7.27 -0.81 -4.90
N PRO A 216 -7.26 -1.98 -4.23
CA PRO A 216 -8.48 -2.60 -3.72
C PRO A 216 -9.27 -1.74 -2.72
N PHE A 217 -8.57 -0.93 -1.92
CA PHE A 217 -9.21 0.02 -1.01
C PHE A 217 -9.43 1.38 -1.66
N ALA A 218 -8.48 1.86 -2.48
CA ALA A 218 -8.56 3.15 -3.16
C ALA A 218 -9.85 3.32 -3.98
N ARG A 219 -10.37 2.23 -4.56
CA ARG A 219 -11.62 2.23 -5.34
C ARG A 219 -12.85 2.73 -4.56
N PHE A 220 -12.81 2.67 -3.22
CA PHE A 220 -13.92 3.13 -2.39
C PHE A 220 -13.78 4.58 -1.94
N VAL A 221 -12.58 5.17 -2.03
CA VAL A 221 -12.30 6.52 -1.51
C VAL A 221 -11.94 7.52 -2.62
N ASP A 222 -11.64 7.03 -3.82
CA ASP A 222 -11.09 7.83 -4.90
C ASP A 222 -11.70 7.53 -6.27
N GLY A 223 -11.51 8.47 -7.19
CA GLY A 223 -12.09 8.39 -8.53
C GLY A 223 -11.37 7.38 -9.45
N PRO A 224 -12.05 6.94 -10.52
CA PRO A 224 -11.53 6.02 -11.54
C PRO A 224 -10.10 6.30 -12.02
N GLN A 225 -9.71 7.56 -12.15
CA GLN A 225 -8.40 7.95 -12.69
C GLN A 225 -7.24 7.43 -11.83
N VAL A 226 -7.43 7.32 -10.51
CA VAL A 226 -6.42 6.82 -9.57
C VAL A 226 -6.13 5.35 -9.77
N LEU A 227 -7.09 4.60 -10.33
CA LEU A 227 -6.94 3.17 -10.58
C LEU A 227 -6.33 2.90 -11.95
N THR A 228 -6.51 3.80 -12.92
CA THR A 228 -6.11 3.54 -14.32
C THR A 228 -4.88 4.31 -14.78
N ARG A 229 -4.67 5.56 -14.36
CA ARG A 229 -3.68 6.44 -14.99
C ARG A 229 -2.23 6.04 -14.74
N TRP A 230 -1.91 5.56 -13.55
CA TRP A 230 -0.57 5.04 -13.28
C TRP A 230 -0.32 3.69 -13.98
N VAL A 231 -1.35 2.84 -14.12
CA VAL A 231 -1.26 1.60 -14.91
C VAL A 231 -0.95 1.94 -16.37
N GLU A 232 -1.71 2.87 -16.96
CA GLU A 232 -1.47 3.36 -18.33
C GLU A 232 -0.08 3.98 -18.48
N ALA A 233 0.43 4.68 -17.46
CA ALA A 233 1.77 5.26 -17.49
C ALA A 233 2.87 4.20 -17.56
N LEU A 234 2.78 3.13 -16.77
CA LEU A 234 3.73 2.01 -16.82
C LEU A 234 3.62 1.24 -18.15
N LEU A 235 2.40 0.97 -18.63
CA LEU A 235 2.20 0.30 -19.91
C LEU A 235 2.68 1.15 -21.10
N ALA A 236 2.67 2.48 -20.99
CA ALA A 236 3.14 3.37 -22.06
C ALA A 236 4.65 3.30 -22.30
N VAL A 237 5.43 2.93 -21.28
CA VAL A 237 6.89 2.73 -21.36
C VAL A 237 7.29 1.26 -21.46
N GLN A 238 6.32 0.36 -21.63
CA GLN A 238 6.56 -1.06 -21.88
C GLN A 238 7.56 -1.26 -23.02
N ARG A 239 8.59 -2.08 -22.79
CA ARG A 239 9.59 -2.42 -23.80
C ARG A 239 8.97 -3.28 -24.91
N PRO A 240 9.53 -3.31 -26.13
CA PRO A 240 9.05 -4.19 -27.20
C PRO A 240 9.00 -5.68 -26.81
N SER A 241 9.85 -6.09 -25.86
CA SER A 241 9.86 -7.45 -25.30
C SER A 241 8.62 -7.78 -24.47
N GLY A 242 7.91 -6.78 -23.96
CA GLY A 242 6.80 -6.90 -23.00
C GLY A 242 7.17 -6.46 -21.58
N GLU A 243 8.46 -6.34 -21.26
CA GLU A 243 8.94 -5.96 -19.92
C GLU A 243 8.41 -4.59 -19.47
N LEU A 244 8.03 -4.51 -18.19
CA LEU A 244 7.63 -3.28 -17.52
C LEU A 244 8.71 -2.79 -16.57
N ASP A 245 8.77 -1.47 -16.44
CA ASP A 245 9.45 -0.82 -15.34
C ASP A 245 8.59 -0.88 -14.06
N ASP A 246 9.25 -0.72 -12.92
CA ASP A 246 8.65 -0.83 -11.58
C ASP A 246 7.97 0.47 -11.16
N TRP A 247 8.48 1.61 -11.61
CA TRP A 247 7.94 2.91 -11.22
C TRP A 247 8.14 4.00 -12.26
N VAL A 248 7.32 5.05 -12.15
CA VAL A 248 7.41 6.32 -12.90
C VAL A 248 7.38 7.51 -11.93
N ARG A 249 7.93 8.65 -12.34
CA ARG A 249 7.86 9.89 -11.55
C ARG A 249 7.76 11.16 -12.41
N ASP A 250 7.54 12.28 -11.72
CA ASP A 250 7.36 13.62 -12.29
C ASP A 250 8.53 14.16 -13.13
N SER A 251 9.78 13.72 -12.88
CA SER A 251 10.95 14.06 -13.70
C SER A 251 10.96 13.40 -15.08
N GLY A 252 10.04 12.46 -15.34
CA GLY A 252 10.06 11.62 -16.54
C GLY A 252 10.95 10.38 -16.40
N GLU A 253 11.63 10.20 -15.28
CA GLU A 253 12.38 8.98 -14.98
C GLU A 253 11.45 7.78 -14.71
N HIS A 254 11.93 6.60 -15.08
CA HIS A 254 11.32 5.32 -14.82
C HIS A 254 12.40 4.23 -14.78
N ARG A 255 12.28 3.24 -13.90
CA ARG A 255 13.27 2.15 -13.74
C ARG A 255 12.61 0.87 -13.24
N LYS A 256 13.33 -0.25 -13.38
CA LYS A 256 12.96 -1.57 -12.85
C LYS A 256 13.93 -2.02 -11.75
N ASN A 257 13.40 -2.51 -10.64
CA ASN A 257 14.15 -3.32 -9.68
C ASN A 257 14.14 -4.76 -10.19
N SER A 258 15.13 -5.11 -11.03
CA SER A 258 15.11 -6.36 -11.79
C SER A 258 15.40 -7.61 -10.96
N VAL A 259 15.88 -7.48 -9.72
CA VAL A 259 16.06 -8.63 -8.80
C VAL A 259 14.70 -9.27 -8.44
N CYS A 260 13.66 -8.45 -8.32
CA CYS A 260 12.29 -8.86 -8.11
C CYS A 260 11.64 -9.35 -9.40
N ASN A 261 10.52 -10.05 -9.23
CA ASN A 261 9.73 -10.56 -10.32
C ASN A 261 8.22 -10.40 -10.06
N ASP A 262 7.80 -9.21 -9.65
CA ASP A 262 6.40 -8.93 -9.30
C ASP A 262 5.81 -7.69 -9.97
N GLN A 263 6.57 -6.92 -10.75
CA GLN A 263 6.09 -5.70 -11.41
C GLN A 263 4.97 -5.99 -12.40
N GLU A 264 5.22 -6.93 -13.32
CA GLU A 264 4.26 -7.35 -14.35
C GLU A 264 2.98 -7.92 -13.70
N ALA A 265 3.14 -8.81 -12.73
CA ALA A 265 2.04 -9.39 -11.97
C ALA A 265 1.23 -8.32 -11.21
N SER A 266 1.90 -7.36 -10.55
CA SER A 266 1.24 -6.26 -9.84
C SER A 266 0.39 -5.40 -10.76
N VAL A 267 0.89 -5.02 -11.94
CA VAL A 267 0.12 -4.21 -12.90
C VAL A 267 -1.12 -4.96 -13.41
N VAL A 268 -1.02 -6.27 -13.65
CA VAL A 268 -2.17 -7.12 -14.02
C VAL A 268 -3.20 -7.21 -12.91
N LEU A 269 -2.77 -7.42 -11.67
CA LEU A 269 -3.67 -7.47 -10.50
C LEU A 269 -4.37 -6.11 -10.29
N ALA A 270 -3.65 -5.00 -10.45
CA ALA A 270 -4.22 -3.66 -10.39
C ALA A 270 -5.25 -3.42 -11.50
N ALA A 271 -4.96 -3.84 -12.74
CA ALA A 271 -5.88 -3.72 -13.85
C ALA A 271 -7.17 -4.50 -13.60
N ARG A 272 -7.10 -5.66 -12.93
CA ARG A 272 -8.29 -6.40 -12.50
C ARG A 272 -9.16 -5.57 -11.55
N THR A 273 -8.57 -4.98 -10.53
CA THR A 273 -9.30 -4.08 -9.61
C THR A 273 -9.86 -2.86 -10.32
N ALA A 274 -9.11 -2.27 -11.26
CA ALA A 274 -9.57 -1.11 -12.01
C ALA A 274 -10.82 -1.43 -12.84
N VAL A 275 -10.87 -2.60 -13.49
CA VAL A 275 -12.04 -3.05 -14.28
C VAL A 275 -13.29 -3.18 -13.41
N ASP A 276 -13.17 -3.61 -12.16
CA ASP A 276 -14.31 -3.70 -11.25
C ASP A 276 -14.90 -2.30 -10.90
N ALA A 277 -14.13 -1.22 -11.12
CA ALA A 277 -14.55 0.17 -10.88
C ALA A 277 -14.91 0.96 -12.16
N VAL A 278 -14.19 0.74 -13.27
CA VAL A 278 -14.32 1.55 -14.50
C VAL A 278 -15.00 0.80 -15.66
N GLY A 279 -15.21 -0.50 -15.49
CA GLY A 279 -15.80 -1.37 -16.50
C GLY A 279 -14.81 -1.92 -17.54
N ARG A 280 -15.23 -2.98 -18.24
CA ARG A 280 -14.39 -3.74 -19.17
C ARG A 280 -14.00 -2.97 -20.44
N ALA A 281 -14.77 -1.96 -20.84
CA ALA A 281 -14.52 -1.19 -22.06
C ALA A 281 -13.15 -0.46 -22.05
N TRP A 282 -12.60 -0.19 -20.86
CA TRP A 282 -11.25 0.35 -20.69
C TRP A 282 -10.15 -0.57 -21.25
N LEU A 283 -10.34 -1.89 -21.17
CA LEU A 283 -9.37 -2.89 -21.63
C LEU A 283 -9.10 -2.81 -23.14
N GLU A 284 -10.10 -2.42 -23.91
CA GLU A 284 -10.02 -2.32 -25.37
C GLU A 284 -9.48 -0.97 -25.84
N GLN A 285 -9.35 0.01 -24.95
CA GLN A 285 -8.78 1.31 -25.29
C GLN A 285 -7.27 1.18 -25.55
N PRO A 286 -6.72 1.95 -26.51
CA PRO A 286 -5.27 2.04 -26.66
C PRO A 286 -4.67 2.68 -25.40
N VAL A 287 -3.56 2.11 -24.89
CA VAL A 287 -2.83 2.66 -23.73
C VAL A 287 -2.51 4.14 -23.96
N ARG A 288 -2.13 4.49 -25.19
CA ARG A 288 -1.97 5.84 -25.74
C ARG A 288 -2.24 5.82 -27.25
N PRO A 289 -2.52 6.95 -27.91
CA PRO A 289 -2.66 7.00 -29.36
C PRO A 289 -1.49 6.31 -30.07
N GLY A 290 -1.79 5.35 -30.95
CA GLY A 290 -0.78 4.57 -31.69
C GLY A 290 -0.08 3.45 -30.90
N ARG A 291 -0.48 3.20 -29.65
CA ARG A 291 -0.01 2.04 -28.85
C ARG A 291 -1.06 0.92 -28.84
N ALA A 292 -0.66 -0.24 -28.33
CA ALA A 292 -1.54 -1.39 -28.17
C ALA A 292 -2.71 -1.09 -27.23
N ARG A 293 -3.77 -1.92 -27.28
CA ARG A 293 -4.84 -1.88 -26.30
C ARG A 293 -4.30 -2.23 -24.91
N VAL A 294 -4.98 -1.75 -23.86
CA VAL A 294 -4.62 -2.05 -22.47
C VAL A 294 -4.50 -3.56 -22.26
N ILE A 295 -5.49 -4.35 -22.70
CA ILE A 295 -5.47 -5.81 -22.56
C ILE A 295 -4.27 -6.47 -23.26
N ASP A 296 -3.92 -6.03 -24.47
CA ASP A 296 -2.80 -6.59 -25.21
C ASP A 296 -1.46 -6.24 -24.54
N ALA A 297 -1.36 -5.06 -23.92
CA ALA A 297 -0.17 -4.65 -23.19
C ALA A 297 0.00 -5.42 -21.87
N LEU A 298 -1.08 -5.66 -21.13
CA LEU A 298 -1.10 -6.52 -19.95
C LEU A 298 -0.70 -7.96 -20.30
N ASP A 299 -1.20 -8.48 -21.43
CA ASP A 299 -0.86 -9.81 -21.91
C ASP A 299 0.63 -9.96 -22.21
N ARG A 300 1.21 -9.01 -22.97
CA ARG A 300 2.64 -8.99 -23.25
C ARG A 300 3.50 -8.85 -22.01
N ALA A 301 3.03 -8.12 -20.99
CA ALA A 301 3.74 -7.96 -19.72
C ALA A 301 3.89 -9.31 -19.02
N LEU A 302 2.77 -10.01 -18.79
CA LEU A 302 2.82 -11.29 -18.10
C LEU A 302 3.47 -12.40 -18.96
N ASP A 303 3.34 -12.34 -20.29
CA ASP A 303 4.03 -13.28 -21.18
C ASP A 303 5.54 -13.08 -21.17
N TRP A 304 6.03 -11.83 -21.09
CA TRP A 304 7.46 -11.56 -20.91
C TRP A 304 8.02 -12.25 -19.67
N GLU A 305 7.31 -12.13 -18.54
CA GLU A 305 7.69 -12.80 -17.30
C GLU A 305 7.83 -14.31 -17.52
N TRP A 306 6.85 -14.92 -18.19
CA TRP A 306 6.84 -16.35 -18.49
C TRP A 306 7.97 -16.81 -19.43
N ARG A 307 8.42 -15.95 -20.34
CA ARG A 307 9.49 -16.29 -21.29
C ARG A 307 10.87 -16.09 -20.70
N GLU A 308 11.09 -14.96 -20.01
CA GLU A 308 12.43 -14.58 -19.55
C GLU A 308 12.75 -15.11 -18.15
N ARG A 309 11.73 -15.43 -17.34
CA ARG A 309 11.89 -15.82 -15.93
C ARG A 309 11.55 -17.27 -15.66
N ARG A 310 11.22 -18.07 -16.66
CA ARG A 310 10.86 -19.48 -16.44
C ARG A 310 12.09 -20.36 -16.42
N ASP A 311 12.23 -21.15 -15.37
CA ASP A 311 13.15 -22.28 -15.32
C ASP A 311 12.53 -23.46 -16.09
N GLU A 312 13.19 -23.92 -17.16
CA GLU A 312 12.63 -24.98 -18.01
C GLU A 312 12.44 -26.32 -17.28
N ALA A 313 13.37 -26.65 -16.38
CA ALA A 313 13.41 -27.94 -15.69
C ALA A 313 12.24 -28.09 -14.69
N SER A 314 12.00 -27.09 -13.86
CA SER A 314 10.86 -27.08 -12.94
C SER A 314 9.57 -26.62 -13.62
N GLY A 315 9.68 -25.74 -14.62
CA GLY A 315 8.56 -25.00 -15.19
C GLY A 315 7.99 -23.93 -14.27
N LEU A 316 8.70 -23.56 -13.20
CA LEU A 316 8.41 -22.46 -12.28
C LEU A 316 9.15 -21.19 -12.69
N LEU A 317 8.79 -20.05 -12.10
CA LEU A 317 9.47 -18.78 -12.35
C LEU A 317 10.60 -18.54 -11.35
N TRP A 318 11.71 -18.01 -11.80
CA TRP A 318 12.86 -17.65 -10.98
C TRP A 318 12.96 -16.15 -10.75
N SER A 319 13.49 -15.77 -9.58
CA SER A 319 13.89 -14.41 -9.23
C SER A 319 15.34 -14.42 -8.71
N GLY A 320 15.88 -13.25 -8.40
CA GLY A 320 17.07 -13.18 -7.55
C GLY A 320 16.76 -13.65 -6.12
N HIS A 321 17.77 -14.11 -5.39
CA HIS A 321 17.65 -14.40 -3.96
C HIS A 321 17.51 -13.08 -3.19
N THR A 322 16.32 -12.85 -2.66
CA THR A 322 15.96 -11.70 -1.82
C THR A 322 15.32 -12.19 -0.53
N VAL A 323 15.01 -11.28 0.41
CA VAL A 323 14.25 -11.66 1.60
C VAL A 323 12.76 -11.70 1.26
N ASP A 324 12.24 -12.87 0.89
CA ASP A 324 10.82 -13.10 0.52
C ASP A 324 10.37 -12.29 -0.70
N TRP A 325 9.58 -11.20 -0.52
CA TRP A 325 9.19 -10.28 -1.60
C TRP A 325 10.18 -9.12 -1.80
N GLY A 326 11.22 -9.10 -0.97
CA GLY A 326 12.16 -8.00 -0.85
C GLY A 326 12.84 -7.64 -2.16
N ASP A 327 13.32 -6.41 -2.23
CA ASP A 327 13.91 -5.79 -3.43
C ASP A 327 15.43 -5.71 -3.39
N VAL A 328 16.07 -6.31 -2.38
CA VAL A 328 17.53 -6.36 -2.27
C VAL A 328 18.04 -7.78 -2.38
N SER A 329 19.01 -7.99 -3.27
CA SER A 329 19.80 -9.22 -3.34
C SER A 329 20.88 -9.25 -2.26
N SER A 330 21.45 -10.43 -2.04
CA SER A 330 22.50 -10.66 -1.06
C SER A 330 23.89 -10.12 -1.44
N GLU A 331 24.08 -9.54 -2.63
CA GLU A 331 25.41 -9.37 -3.24
C GLU A 331 26.11 -8.03 -2.98
N PHE A 332 25.36 -6.92 -2.92
CA PHE A 332 25.93 -5.58 -2.85
C PHE A 332 25.47 -4.80 -1.61
N PRO A 333 26.34 -3.94 -1.03
CA PRO A 333 25.99 -3.13 0.13
C PRO A 333 25.18 -1.87 -0.23
N ASP A 334 24.84 -1.69 -1.50
CA ASP A 334 24.23 -0.47 -2.02
C ASP A 334 23.14 -0.79 -3.08
N GLN A 335 22.63 0.25 -3.74
CA GLN A 335 21.57 0.18 -4.74
C GLN A 335 21.90 -0.66 -5.99
N ARG A 336 23.09 -1.27 -6.10
CA ARG A 336 23.30 -2.35 -7.08
C ARG A 336 22.50 -3.61 -6.72
N ALA A 337 22.17 -3.80 -5.43
CA ALA A 337 21.47 -4.98 -4.93
C ALA A 337 20.05 -5.15 -5.51
N ILE A 338 19.42 -4.07 -6.02
CA ILE A 338 18.09 -4.10 -6.63
C ILE A 338 18.10 -4.56 -8.10
N ALA A 339 19.28 -4.73 -8.70
CA ALA A 339 19.46 -5.14 -10.09
C ALA A 339 20.02 -6.57 -10.18
N LEU A 340 19.59 -7.31 -11.19
CA LEU A 340 20.22 -8.59 -11.51
C LEU A 340 21.61 -8.39 -12.09
N THR A 341 22.54 -9.17 -11.58
CA THR A 341 23.90 -9.29 -12.11
C THR A 341 24.19 -10.75 -12.44
N PRO A 342 25.28 -11.05 -13.18
CA PRO A 342 25.71 -12.43 -13.40
C PRO A 342 25.98 -13.22 -12.11
N GLY A 343 26.26 -12.52 -11.00
CA GLY A 343 26.51 -13.14 -9.70
C GLY A 343 25.25 -13.44 -8.88
N THR A 344 24.08 -12.90 -9.27
CA THR A 344 22.88 -12.99 -8.45
C THR A 344 22.41 -14.43 -8.30
N PRO A 345 22.37 -14.99 -7.07
CA PRO A 345 21.84 -16.32 -6.86
C PRO A 345 20.38 -16.36 -7.31
N ARG A 346 20.00 -17.43 -8.02
CA ARG A 346 18.65 -17.60 -8.56
C ARG A 346 17.85 -18.55 -7.68
N VAL A 347 16.59 -18.21 -7.45
CA VAL A 347 15.69 -18.99 -6.60
C VAL A 347 14.32 -19.14 -7.24
N LEU A 348 13.64 -20.22 -6.88
CA LEU A 348 12.21 -20.40 -7.06
C LEU A 348 11.54 -20.02 -5.73
N GLY A 349 11.04 -18.78 -5.64
CA GLY A 349 10.42 -18.26 -4.43
C GLY A 349 8.90 -18.44 -4.40
N VAL A 350 8.33 -18.70 -3.22
CA VAL A 350 6.86 -18.82 -3.06
C VAL A 350 6.13 -17.52 -3.42
N TYR A 351 6.65 -16.35 -3.03
CA TYR A 351 6.05 -15.06 -3.37
C TYR A 351 5.95 -14.88 -4.90
N THR A 352 7.03 -15.17 -5.64
CA THR A 352 7.04 -15.13 -7.10
C THR A 352 5.99 -16.04 -7.71
N GLN A 353 5.88 -17.30 -7.24
CA GLN A 353 4.89 -18.22 -7.78
C GLN A 353 3.45 -17.77 -7.48
N ALA A 354 3.20 -17.26 -6.27
CA ALA A 354 1.90 -16.78 -5.86
C ALA A 354 1.45 -15.57 -6.69
N MET A 355 2.35 -14.60 -6.90
CA MET A 355 2.08 -13.40 -7.70
C MET A 355 1.78 -13.76 -9.15
N ALA A 356 2.61 -14.60 -9.79
CA ALA A 356 2.38 -15.04 -11.16
C ALA A 356 1.12 -15.89 -11.32
N HIS A 357 0.80 -16.75 -10.36
CA HIS A 357 -0.45 -17.52 -10.33
C HIS A 357 -1.68 -16.59 -10.28
N GLY A 358 -1.68 -15.65 -9.32
CA GLY A 358 -2.75 -14.68 -9.17
C GLY A 358 -2.94 -13.80 -10.40
N ALA A 359 -1.84 -13.30 -10.96
CA ALA A 359 -1.85 -12.49 -12.17
C ALA A 359 -2.36 -13.29 -13.38
N ALA A 360 -1.98 -14.57 -13.53
CA ALA A 360 -2.49 -15.41 -14.62
C ALA A 360 -4.01 -15.63 -14.50
N LEU A 361 -4.54 -15.87 -13.30
CA LEU A 361 -5.99 -15.95 -13.08
C LEU A 361 -6.70 -14.61 -13.33
N ALA A 362 -6.09 -13.51 -12.90
CA ALA A 362 -6.60 -12.17 -13.14
C ALA A 362 -6.66 -11.87 -14.65
N LEU A 363 -5.58 -12.13 -15.39
CA LEU A 363 -5.50 -11.89 -16.82
C LEU A 363 -6.44 -12.81 -17.62
N ALA A 364 -6.57 -14.08 -17.23
CA ALA A 364 -7.60 -14.96 -17.79
C ALA A 364 -9.00 -14.34 -17.63
N SER A 365 -9.29 -13.79 -16.44
CA SER A 365 -10.57 -13.14 -16.21
C SER A 365 -10.74 -11.81 -16.94
N LEU A 366 -9.66 -11.09 -17.24
CA LEU A 366 -9.68 -9.89 -18.08
C LEU A 366 -9.94 -10.23 -19.56
N TRP A 367 -9.43 -11.37 -20.05
CA TRP A 367 -9.73 -11.88 -21.39
C TRP A 367 -11.14 -12.45 -21.56
N HIS A 368 -11.83 -12.74 -20.46
CA HIS A 368 -13.17 -13.30 -20.51
C HIS A 368 -14.13 -12.47 -21.37
N GLY A 369 -14.80 -13.12 -22.32
CA GLY A 369 -15.69 -12.47 -23.28
C GLY A 369 -15.00 -11.64 -24.37
N LEU A 370 -13.68 -11.49 -24.34
CA LEU A 370 -12.88 -10.81 -25.37
C LEU A 370 -12.17 -11.81 -26.29
N ASP A 371 -11.48 -12.80 -25.72
CA ASP A 371 -10.79 -13.85 -26.48
C ASP A 371 -10.69 -15.16 -25.67
N ALA A 372 -11.40 -16.19 -26.12
CA ALA A 372 -11.48 -17.46 -25.41
C ALA A 372 -10.15 -18.24 -25.40
N ALA A 373 -9.32 -18.09 -26.44
CA ALA A 373 -8.03 -18.76 -26.52
C ALA A 373 -7.04 -18.21 -25.49
N SER A 374 -6.97 -16.87 -25.35
CA SER A 374 -6.14 -16.20 -24.36
C SER A 374 -6.64 -16.46 -22.94
N GLU A 375 -7.97 -16.45 -22.72
CA GLU A 375 -8.54 -16.87 -21.44
C GLU A 375 -8.09 -18.30 -21.06
N ALA A 376 -8.28 -19.27 -21.96
CA ALA A 376 -7.92 -20.67 -21.70
C ALA A 376 -6.42 -20.82 -21.44
N ARG A 377 -5.56 -20.21 -22.26
CA ARG A 377 -4.09 -20.25 -22.12
C ARG A 377 -3.64 -19.80 -20.73
N TRP A 378 -4.20 -18.70 -20.23
CA TRP A 378 -3.82 -18.17 -18.92
C TRP A 378 -4.38 -19.00 -17.75
N ARG A 379 -5.57 -19.59 -17.90
CA ARG A 379 -6.09 -20.56 -16.91
C ARG A 379 -5.22 -21.81 -16.83
N GLU A 380 -4.81 -22.36 -17.97
CA GLU A 380 -3.92 -23.52 -18.04
C GLU A 380 -2.54 -23.22 -17.43
N ARG A 381 -1.94 -22.06 -17.76
CA ARG A 381 -0.68 -21.61 -17.14
C ARG A 381 -0.82 -21.47 -15.62
N ALA A 382 -1.90 -20.86 -15.13
CA ALA A 382 -2.15 -20.73 -13.70
C ALA A 382 -2.25 -22.11 -13.01
N GLN A 383 -3.06 -23.02 -13.56
CA GLN A 383 -3.21 -24.36 -13.00
C GLN A 383 -1.88 -25.12 -12.96
N ALA A 384 -1.13 -25.14 -14.07
CA ALA A 384 0.15 -25.81 -14.16
C ALA A 384 1.19 -25.21 -13.18
N LEU A 385 1.19 -23.89 -13.00
CA LEU A 385 2.07 -23.22 -12.04
C LEU A 385 1.75 -23.67 -10.61
N ARG A 386 0.46 -23.70 -10.25
CA ARG A 386 0.01 -24.07 -8.92
C ARG A 386 0.41 -25.49 -8.57
N GLU A 387 0.14 -26.44 -9.46
CA GLU A 387 0.48 -27.85 -9.25
C GLU A 387 2.00 -28.02 -9.01
N LYS A 388 2.82 -27.36 -9.83
CA LYS A 388 4.28 -27.42 -9.71
C LYS A 388 4.81 -26.71 -8.47
N ALA A 389 4.24 -25.54 -8.13
CA ALA A 389 4.68 -24.75 -6.99
C ALA A 389 4.34 -25.47 -5.68
N VAL A 390 3.14 -26.05 -5.57
CA VAL A 390 2.76 -26.88 -4.43
C VAL A 390 3.68 -28.08 -4.32
N ALA A 391 3.94 -28.81 -5.41
CA ALA A 391 4.84 -29.95 -5.38
C ALA A 391 6.28 -29.60 -4.99
N ALA A 392 6.76 -28.40 -5.36
CA ALA A 392 8.14 -28.00 -5.16
C ALA A 392 8.43 -27.26 -3.85
N LEU A 393 7.44 -26.54 -3.30
CA LEU A 393 7.64 -25.57 -2.22
C LEU A 393 6.78 -25.82 -0.98
N TRP A 394 5.73 -26.64 -1.06
CA TRP A 394 4.90 -26.92 0.12
C TRP A 394 5.61 -27.88 1.08
N ASP A 395 5.83 -27.44 2.32
CA ASP A 395 6.34 -28.27 3.40
C ASP A 395 5.17 -28.81 4.23
N GLU A 396 4.83 -30.08 3.99
CA GLU A 396 3.75 -30.76 4.68
C GLU A 396 4.02 -30.92 6.19
N ALA A 397 5.28 -31.04 6.62
CA ALA A 397 5.59 -31.19 8.04
C ALA A 397 5.38 -29.86 8.78
N ARG A 398 5.78 -28.75 8.18
CA ARG A 398 5.75 -27.41 8.81
C ARG A 398 4.48 -26.62 8.53
N GLY A 399 3.68 -27.02 7.54
CA GLY A 399 2.40 -26.39 7.23
C GLY A 399 2.55 -25.02 6.59
N GLN A 400 3.62 -24.83 5.84
CA GLN A 400 3.97 -23.59 5.16
C GLN A 400 4.61 -23.91 3.81
N PHE A 401 4.61 -22.94 2.91
CA PHE A 401 5.52 -22.95 1.79
C PHE A 401 6.91 -22.49 2.24
N THR A 402 7.94 -23.20 1.81
CA THR A 402 9.34 -22.78 1.99
C THR A 402 9.60 -21.49 1.23
N VAL A 403 10.45 -20.61 1.78
CA VAL A 403 10.77 -19.31 1.18
C VAL A 403 11.29 -19.48 -0.24
N HIS A 404 12.32 -20.32 -0.38
CA HIS A 404 13.00 -20.55 -1.65
C HIS A 404 13.32 -22.02 -1.86
N ARG A 405 13.40 -22.39 -3.14
CA ARG A 405 14.29 -23.43 -3.61
C ARG A 405 15.39 -22.80 -4.45
N HIS A 406 16.65 -23.03 -4.09
CA HIS A 406 17.80 -22.47 -4.78
C HIS A 406 18.09 -23.21 -6.10
N LEU A 407 18.28 -22.46 -7.18
CA LEU A 407 18.75 -22.97 -8.48
C LEU A 407 20.27 -22.90 -8.62
N THR A 408 20.89 -22.02 -7.84
CA THR A 408 22.35 -21.86 -7.72
C THR A 408 22.79 -22.22 -6.30
N ALA A 409 24.09 -22.12 -6.00
CA ALA A 409 24.55 -22.29 -4.62
C ALA A 409 23.92 -21.21 -3.71
N ALA A 410 23.43 -21.64 -2.55
CA ALA A 410 22.85 -20.73 -1.56
C ALA A 410 23.94 -19.81 -0.97
N PRO A 411 23.65 -18.51 -0.75
CA PRO A 411 24.63 -17.57 -0.23
C PRO A 411 24.85 -17.68 1.29
N HIS A 412 23.97 -18.39 2.01
CA HIS A 412 24.05 -18.59 3.47
C HIS A 412 24.64 -19.95 3.83
N ARG A 413 25.23 -20.04 5.03
CA ARG A 413 25.76 -21.29 5.61
C ARG A 413 25.13 -21.55 6.97
N GLY A 414 24.61 -22.76 7.19
CA GLY A 414 24.10 -23.19 8.50
C GLY A 414 22.75 -22.58 8.91
N PHE A 415 22.06 -21.88 8.00
CA PHE A 415 20.69 -21.43 8.18
C PHE A 415 19.73 -22.38 7.46
N ASP A 416 18.73 -22.91 8.18
CA ASP A 416 17.68 -23.72 7.58
C ASP A 416 16.54 -22.81 7.11
N GLU A 417 16.58 -22.39 5.84
CA GLU A 417 15.50 -21.60 5.23
C GLU A 417 14.14 -22.31 5.29
N ALA A 418 14.08 -23.64 5.45
CA ALA A 418 12.81 -24.36 5.58
C ALA A 418 12.13 -24.13 6.94
N GLU A 419 12.89 -23.76 7.98
CA GLU A 419 12.33 -23.37 9.29
C GLU A 419 11.75 -21.95 9.31
N ALA A 420 12.25 -21.09 8.41
CA ALA A 420 11.80 -19.71 8.30
C ALA A 420 10.38 -19.65 7.73
N PHE A 421 9.54 -18.82 8.37
CA PHE A 421 8.23 -18.48 7.85
C PHE A 421 8.30 -17.14 7.13
N ALA A 422 8.20 -17.19 5.80
CA ALA A 422 8.06 -16.05 4.92
C ALA A 422 6.59 -15.63 4.84
N LEU A 423 6.19 -14.63 5.63
CA LEU A 423 4.80 -14.17 5.72
C LEU A 423 4.30 -13.68 4.37
N GLY A 424 5.06 -12.85 3.66
CA GLY A 424 4.62 -12.19 2.44
C GLY A 424 4.31 -13.20 1.34
N GLY A 425 5.21 -14.16 1.12
CA GLY A 425 5.00 -15.23 0.17
C GLY A 425 3.89 -16.21 0.55
N ASN A 426 3.79 -16.62 1.81
CA ASN A 426 2.74 -17.53 2.27
C ASN A 426 1.35 -16.87 2.25
N VAL A 427 1.24 -15.61 2.66
CA VAL A 427 -0.03 -14.88 2.62
C VAL A 427 -0.44 -14.56 1.19
N ALA A 428 0.50 -14.25 0.29
CA ALA A 428 0.23 -14.13 -1.14
C ALA A 428 -0.29 -15.46 -1.70
N ALA A 429 0.30 -16.60 -1.33
CA ALA A 429 -0.16 -17.91 -1.76
C ALA A 429 -1.63 -18.18 -1.38
N VAL A 430 -2.04 -17.78 -0.17
CA VAL A 430 -3.45 -17.84 0.25
C VAL A 430 -4.32 -16.88 -0.55
N ARG A 431 -3.95 -15.60 -0.57
CA ARG A 431 -4.75 -14.51 -1.15
C ARG A 431 -4.97 -14.64 -2.65
N LEU A 432 -4.00 -15.23 -3.36
CA LEU A 432 -4.00 -15.37 -4.81
C LEU A 432 -4.37 -16.79 -5.26
N GLY A 433 -4.82 -17.65 -4.34
CA GLY A 433 -5.39 -18.97 -4.65
C GLY A 433 -4.37 -20.05 -5.02
N LEU A 434 -3.09 -19.85 -4.71
CA LEU A 434 -2.07 -20.90 -4.86
C LEU A 434 -2.31 -22.00 -3.81
N ALA A 435 -2.53 -21.59 -2.55
CA ALA A 435 -2.82 -22.46 -1.43
C ALA A 435 -4.28 -22.95 -1.46
N THR A 436 -4.50 -24.21 -1.08
CA THR A 436 -5.85 -24.72 -0.77
C THR A 436 -6.37 -24.14 0.56
N PRO A 437 -7.69 -24.21 0.83
CA PRO A 437 -8.24 -23.81 2.14
C PRO A 437 -7.60 -24.55 3.33
N ALA A 438 -7.26 -25.83 3.17
CA ALA A 438 -6.60 -26.60 4.21
C ALA A 438 -5.16 -26.12 4.45
N GLN A 439 -4.42 -25.81 3.39
CA GLN A 439 -3.09 -25.21 3.49
C GLN A 439 -3.14 -23.81 4.11
N ALA A 440 -4.15 -23.00 3.75
CA ALA A 440 -4.35 -21.67 4.30
C ALA A 440 -4.54 -21.69 5.83
N ALA A 441 -5.35 -22.61 6.36
CA ALA A 441 -5.52 -22.77 7.80
C ALA A 441 -4.18 -23.04 8.51
N ARG A 442 -3.35 -23.93 7.94
CA ARG A 442 -2.03 -24.25 8.50
C ARG A 442 -1.04 -23.08 8.41
N ILE A 443 -1.09 -22.30 7.33
CA ILE A 443 -0.32 -21.08 7.17
C ILE A 443 -0.69 -20.05 8.25
N PHE A 444 -1.98 -19.92 8.58
CA PHE A 444 -2.43 -19.02 9.64
C PHE A 444 -1.94 -19.47 11.01
N ASP A 445 -2.10 -20.76 11.35
CA ASP A 445 -1.58 -21.33 12.59
C ASP A 445 -0.07 -21.06 12.73
N ARG A 446 0.67 -21.24 11.64
CA ARG A 446 2.11 -20.99 11.58
C ARG A 446 2.48 -19.52 11.78
N ALA A 447 1.77 -18.60 11.13
CA ALA A 447 1.99 -17.16 11.28
C ALA A 447 1.80 -16.71 12.75
N LEU A 448 0.70 -17.18 13.36
CA LEU A 448 0.38 -16.87 14.76
C LEU A 448 1.37 -17.52 15.73
N GLU A 449 1.77 -18.77 15.49
CA GLU A 449 2.79 -19.46 16.29
C GLU A 449 4.13 -18.73 16.24
N ARG A 450 4.64 -18.41 15.04
CA ARG A 450 5.94 -17.74 14.87
C ARG A 450 5.98 -16.36 15.50
N THR A 451 4.90 -15.60 15.37
CA THR A 451 4.75 -14.29 16.02
C THR A 451 4.92 -14.41 17.53
N ARG A 452 4.20 -15.35 18.17
CA ARG A 452 4.27 -15.57 19.63
C ARG A 452 5.63 -16.14 20.06
N ALA A 453 6.11 -17.18 19.38
CA ALA A 453 7.33 -17.89 19.74
C ALA A 453 8.57 -16.99 19.68
N LEU A 454 8.59 -16.03 18.74
CA LEU A 454 9.68 -15.09 18.57
C LEU A 454 9.38 -13.70 19.17
N GLY A 455 8.31 -13.54 19.95
CA GLY A 455 8.02 -12.28 20.65
C GLY A 455 8.04 -11.06 19.74
N VAL A 456 7.37 -11.16 18.59
CA VAL A 456 7.16 -10.04 17.67
C VAL A 456 5.87 -9.32 18.09
N SER A 457 5.85 -7.98 18.08
CA SER A 457 4.74 -7.23 18.68
C SER A 457 3.38 -7.40 17.98
N THR A 458 3.37 -7.67 16.67
CA THR A 458 2.16 -7.93 15.89
C THR A 458 2.39 -9.08 14.90
N VAL A 459 1.32 -9.55 14.27
CA VAL A 459 1.37 -10.59 13.21
C VAL A 459 2.06 -10.13 11.92
N SER A 460 2.54 -8.88 11.87
CA SER A 460 3.18 -8.28 10.70
C SER A 460 4.64 -8.72 10.50
N GLY A 461 5.21 -9.56 11.37
CA GLY A 461 6.59 -10.06 11.25
C GLY A 461 6.78 -11.00 10.06
N VAL A 462 7.76 -10.71 9.21
CA VAL A 462 7.73 -11.21 7.83
C VAL A 462 8.70 -12.33 7.44
N MET A 463 9.84 -12.44 8.12
CA MET A 463 10.83 -13.48 7.92
C MET A 463 11.23 -13.99 9.30
N LEU A 464 10.63 -15.11 9.71
CA LEU A 464 10.64 -15.55 11.11
C LEU A 464 11.06 -17.03 11.25
N PRO A 465 12.25 -17.35 11.79
CA PRO A 465 13.30 -16.41 12.22
C PRO A 465 13.94 -15.64 11.04
N PRO A 466 14.55 -14.47 11.32
CA PRO A 466 15.32 -13.73 10.31
C PRO A 466 16.57 -14.50 9.87
N TYR A 467 17.09 -14.13 8.71
CA TYR A 467 18.42 -14.55 8.28
C TYR A 467 19.48 -14.06 9.27
N PRO A 468 20.55 -14.87 9.50
CA PRO A 468 21.66 -14.47 10.35
C PRO A 468 22.39 -13.23 9.81
N ALA A 469 23.02 -12.49 10.73
CA ALA A 469 23.83 -11.33 10.40
C ALA A 469 24.86 -11.63 9.30
N GLY A 470 25.00 -10.71 8.35
CA GLY A 470 25.93 -10.81 7.22
C GLY A 470 25.50 -11.76 6.10
N THR A 471 24.27 -12.31 6.13
CA THR A 471 23.74 -13.10 5.00
C THR A 471 23.51 -12.24 3.77
N PHE A 472 22.99 -11.03 3.98
CA PHE A 472 22.87 -9.99 2.97
C PHE A 472 23.92 -8.92 3.25
N THR A 473 24.49 -8.33 2.21
CA THR A 473 25.49 -7.26 2.36
C THR A 473 24.89 -5.87 2.44
N HIS A 474 23.63 -5.69 2.03
CA HIS A 474 22.97 -4.39 2.03
C HIS A 474 22.66 -3.95 3.46
N ASP A 475 23.07 -2.73 3.79
CA ASP A 475 23.00 -2.08 5.10
C ASP A 475 21.60 -1.90 5.71
N GLN A 476 20.56 -2.39 5.04
CA GLN A 476 19.18 -2.35 5.52
C GLN A 476 18.69 -3.73 5.96
N VAL A 477 19.37 -4.80 5.55
CA VAL A 477 18.95 -6.20 5.75
C VAL A 477 20.11 -7.10 6.20
N ASP A 478 21.26 -6.52 6.51
CA ASP A 478 22.46 -7.24 6.92
C ASP A 478 22.38 -7.71 8.38
N GLU A 479 21.51 -7.11 9.21
CA GLU A 479 21.25 -7.54 10.58
C GLU A 479 19.84 -8.18 10.77
N PRO A 480 19.68 -9.08 11.76
CA PRO A 480 18.39 -9.65 12.12
C PRO A 480 17.39 -8.59 12.64
N TYR A 481 16.12 -8.74 12.26
CA TYR A 481 15.01 -7.85 12.63
C TYR A 481 15.11 -6.43 12.05
N GLU A 482 15.83 -6.27 10.93
CA GLU A 482 15.90 -5.02 10.17
C GLU A 482 15.18 -5.13 8.83
N TYR A 483 14.43 -4.08 8.48
CA TYR A 483 13.74 -3.95 7.20
C TYR A 483 12.98 -5.23 6.79
N GLN A 484 13.34 -5.84 5.67
CA GLN A 484 12.73 -7.08 5.16
C GLN A 484 13.22 -8.33 5.94
N ASN A 485 14.39 -8.27 6.57
CA ASN A 485 14.99 -9.37 7.34
C ASN A 485 14.40 -9.49 8.75
N GLY A 486 13.10 -9.78 8.83
CA GLY A 486 12.39 -10.04 10.09
C GLY A 486 11.77 -8.80 10.74
N GLY A 487 11.85 -7.63 10.09
CA GLY A 487 11.03 -6.48 10.45
C GLY A 487 9.53 -6.76 10.29
N GLN A 488 8.71 -5.90 10.88
CA GLN A 488 7.25 -5.97 10.78
C GLN A 488 6.77 -5.09 9.63
N TRP A 489 5.96 -5.63 8.71
CA TRP A 489 5.39 -4.90 7.58
C TRP A 489 3.87 -5.03 7.56
N ASP A 490 3.15 -3.99 7.96
CA ASP A 490 1.70 -4.09 8.17
C ASP A 490 0.87 -4.30 6.92
N TRP A 491 1.39 -3.98 5.74
CA TRP A 491 0.69 -4.35 4.51
C TRP A 491 0.70 -5.87 4.25
N HIS A 492 1.65 -6.63 4.81
CA HIS A 492 1.59 -8.10 4.84
C HIS A 492 0.78 -8.62 6.03
N GLY A 493 0.97 -8.03 7.22
CA GLY A 493 0.16 -8.37 8.40
C GLY A 493 -1.34 -8.15 8.15
N GLY A 494 -1.70 -7.04 7.52
CA GLY A 494 -3.07 -6.73 7.11
C GLY A 494 -3.61 -7.69 6.04
N ARG A 495 -2.77 -8.19 5.12
CA ARG A 495 -3.17 -9.22 4.14
C ARG A 495 -3.47 -10.54 4.85
N LEU A 496 -2.72 -10.86 5.90
CA LEU A 496 -2.93 -12.04 6.73
C LEU A 496 -4.26 -11.91 7.48
N VAL A 497 -4.45 -10.79 8.17
CA VAL A 497 -5.71 -10.45 8.85
C VAL A 497 -6.91 -10.56 7.90
N LEU A 498 -6.82 -9.94 6.73
CA LEU A 498 -7.85 -9.98 5.70
C LEU A 498 -8.15 -11.42 5.24
N ALA A 499 -7.12 -12.26 5.08
CA ALA A 499 -7.28 -13.66 4.69
C ALA A 499 -7.79 -14.56 5.83
N LEU A 500 -7.54 -14.18 7.09
CA LEU A 500 -7.91 -14.93 8.30
C LEU A 500 -9.39 -14.75 8.66
N PHE A 501 -9.97 -13.57 8.39
CA PHE A 501 -11.36 -13.26 8.73
C PHE A 501 -12.40 -14.32 8.35
N PRO A 502 -12.38 -14.93 7.15
CA PRO A 502 -13.34 -15.99 6.79
C PRO A 502 -13.25 -17.26 7.64
N SER A 503 -12.09 -17.58 8.23
CA SER A 503 -11.86 -18.79 9.01
C SER A 503 -11.88 -18.56 10.52
N ASP A 504 -11.31 -17.45 10.99
CA ASP A 504 -11.25 -17.09 12.40
C ASP A 504 -11.42 -15.57 12.58
N PRO A 505 -12.69 -15.08 12.60
CA PRO A 505 -12.97 -13.65 12.73
C PRO A 505 -12.44 -13.01 14.02
N GLU A 506 -12.44 -13.73 15.14
CA GLU A 506 -12.00 -13.18 16.42
C GLU A 506 -10.48 -13.04 16.46
N ALA A 507 -9.72 -14.04 15.98
CA ALA A 507 -8.27 -13.92 15.87
C ALA A 507 -7.85 -12.84 14.85
N ALA A 508 -8.58 -12.73 13.73
CA ALA A 508 -8.35 -11.67 12.76
C ALA A 508 -8.61 -10.28 13.33
N LEU A 509 -9.70 -10.10 14.07
CA LEU A 509 -10.04 -8.82 14.70
C LEU A 509 -9.02 -8.43 15.78
N ALA A 510 -8.62 -9.37 16.65
CA ALA A 510 -7.58 -9.11 17.64
C ALA A 510 -6.24 -8.70 17.00
N ALA A 511 -5.84 -9.38 15.92
CA ALA A 511 -4.63 -9.02 15.19
C ALA A 511 -4.75 -7.65 14.48
N LEU A 512 -5.93 -7.30 13.97
CA LEU A 512 -6.20 -5.98 13.39
C LEU A 512 -6.12 -4.87 14.45
N GLU A 513 -6.68 -5.09 15.64
CA GLU A 513 -6.61 -4.17 16.77
C GLU A 513 -5.17 -3.97 17.25
N ASP A 514 -4.36 -5.01 17.31
CA ASP A 514 -2.95 -4.90 17.72
C ASP A 514 -2.14 -4.03 16.74
N ILE A 515 -2.35 -4.21 15.43
CA ILE A 515 -1.74 -3.36 14.41
C ILE A 515 -2.27 -1.92 14.53
N ALA A 516 -3.58 -1.74 14.63
CA ALA A 516 -4.20 -0.42 14.75
C ALA A 516 -3.71 0.35 15.98
N ARG A 517 -3.62 -0.32 17.14
CA ARG A 517 -3.13 0.28 18.39
C ARG A 517 -1.68 0.75 18.26
N LYS A 518 -0.83 -0.07 17.63
CA LYS A 518 0.56 0.28 17.35
C LYS A 518 0.66 1.51 16.43
N ASP A 519 -0.06 1.50 15.30
CA ASP A 519 0.01 2.60 14.32
C ASP A 519 -0.55 3.92 14.87
N LEU A 520 -1.63 3.84 15.67
CA LEU A 520 -2.19 4.99 16.39
C LEU A 520 -1.22 5.51 17.45
N GLY A 521 -0.52 4.62 18.15
CA GLY A 521 0.51 4.97 19.12
C GLY A 521 1.68 5.73 18.51
N HIS A 522 2.04 5.44 17.25
CA HIS A 522 3.08 6.17 16.51
C HIS A 522 2.57 7.34 15.67
N GLY A 523 1.25 7.56 15.63
CA GLY A 523 0.63 8.65 14.89
C GLY A 523 0.74 8.53 13.36
N GLY A 524 0.97 7.33 12.83
CA GLY A 524 1.21 7.11 11.41
C GLY A 524 1.51 5.66 11.07
N PHE A 525 1.23 5.28 9.82
CA PHE A 525 1.73 4.03 9.26
C PHE A 525 3.19 4.21 8.86
N PHE A 526 4.08 3.44 9.45
CA PHE A 526 5.47 3.39 9.03
C PHE A 526 5.67 2.33 7.95
N GLU A 527 6.75 2.44 7.19
CA GLU A 527 7.09 1.49 6.13
C GLU A 527 7.33 0.10 6.70
N TRP A 528 8.02 0.03 7.84
CA TRP A 528 8.20 -1.17 8.63
C TRP A 528 8.42 -0.80 10.09
N ASP A 529 8.36 -1.78 10.98
CA ASP A 529 8.67 -1.61 12.40
C ASP A 529 9.69 -2.63 12.90
N THR A 530 10.47 -2.22 13.89
CA THR A 530 11.38 -3.13 14.63
C THR A 530 10.61 -4.25 15.31
N ARG A 531 11.27 -5.29 15.80
CA ARG A 531 10.63 -6.40 16.54
C ARG A 531 9.70 -5.96 17.69
N SER A 532 10.04 -4.88 18.38
CA SER A 532 9.25 -4.31 19.49
C SER A 532 8.14 -3.35 19.04
N GLY A 533 7.99 -3.15 17.72
CA GLY A 533 6.94 -2.34 17.13
C GLY A 533 7.34 -0.89 16.87
N GLU A 534 8.59 -0.48 17.08
CA GLU A 534 9.00 0.91 16.81
C GLU A 534 9.05 1.20 15.30
N GLY A 535 8.33 2.25 14.85
CA GLY A 535 8.26 2.66 13.45
C GLY A 535 9.59 3.06 12.82
N ARG A 536 9.80 2.61 11.58
CA ARG A 536 11.03 2.81 10.77
C ARG A 536 10.68 3.08 9.30
N GLY A 537 11.69 3.51 8.54
CA GLY A 537 11.52 3.84 7.13
C GLY A 537 10.62 5.06 6.90
N SER A 538 9.91 5.10 5.76
CA SER A 538 9.01 6.21 5.44
C SER A 538 7.76 6.23 6.32
N PRO A 539 7.40 7.36 6.95
CA PRO A 539 6.08 7.52 7.55
C PRO A 539 4.99 7.69 6.48
N ASN A 540 3.74 7.62 6.92
CA ASN A 540 2.52 7.59 6.12
C ASN A 540 2.61 6.58 4.96
N PHE A 541 2.93 5.33 5.28
CA PHE A 541 3.07 4.29 4.27
C PHE A 541 1.70 3.86 3.73
N THR A 542 1.48 4.04 2.43
CA THR A 542 0.15 3.88 1.80
C THR A 542 -0.24 2.42 1.67
N GLY A 543 0.72 1.51 1.46
CA GLY A 543 0.45 0.08 1.41
C GLY A 543 -0.26 -0.41 2.68
N SER A 544 0.23 -0.02 3.86
CA SER A 544 -0.35 -0.39 5.15
C SER A 544 -1.76 0.22 5.31
N ALA A 545 -1.91 1.52 5.01
CA ALA A 545 -3.20 2.19 5.09
C ALA A 545 -4.28 1.52 4.22
N GLY A 546 -3.93 1.17 2.97
CA GLY A 546 -4.87 0.51 2.04
C GLY A 546 -5.27 -0.88 2.49
N VAL A 547 -4.29 -1.71 2.86
CA VAL A 547 -4.57 -3.09 3.26
C VAL A 547 -5.36 -3.16 4.56
N LEU A 548 -5.06 -2.30 5.54
CA LEU A 548 -5.83 -2.27 6.79
C LEU A 548 -7.25 -1.74 6.58
N GLY A 549 -7.43 -0.73 5.72
CA GLY A 549 -8.76 -0.31 5.28
C GLY A 549 -9.52 -1.43 4.56
N GLN A 550 -8.84 -2.16 3.68
CA GLN A 550 -9.40 -3.34 3.00
C GLN A 550 -9.76 -4.45 4.00
N ALA A 551 -8.94 -4.68 5.03
CA ALA A 551 -9.20 -5.65 6.09
C ALA A 551 -10.48 -5.32 6.86
N VAL A 552 -10.78 -4.04 7.11
CA VAL A 552 -12.06 -3.63 7.69
C VAL A 552 -13.22 -3.90 6.72
N VAL A 553 -13.14 -3.36 5.51
CA VAL A 553 -14.26 -3.40 4.54
C VAL A 553 -14.54 -4.83 4.04
N GLU A 554 -13.52 -5.49 3.48
CA GLU A 554 -13.67 -6.80 2.83
C GLU A 554 -13.47 -7.97 3.82
N GLY A 555 -12.73 -7.74 4.90
CA GLY A 555 -12.48 -8.74 5.94
C GLY A 555 -13.54 -8.74 7.03
N LEU A 556 -13.64 -7.68 7.83
CA LEU A 556 -14.56 -7.61 8.96
C LEU A 556 -16.03 -7.50 8.52
N PHE A 557 -16.34 -6.56 7.62
CA PHE A 557 -17.70 -6.40 7.09
C PHE A 557 -18.01 -7.35 5.94
N GLY A 558 -17.00 -8.02 5.39
CA GLY A 558 -17.18 -9.10 4.41
C GLY A 558 -17.73 -8.64 3.08
N VAL A 559 -17.39 -7.43 2.64
CA VAL A 559 -17.80 -6.88 1.35
C VAL A 559 -16.97 -7.50 0.22
N ASP A 560 -17.64 -8.12 -0.76
CA ASP A 560 -17.08 -8.46 -2.07
C ASP A 560 -17.91 -7.73 -3.13
N TRP A 561 -17.40 -6.57 -3.57
CA TRP A 561 -18.06 -5.67 -4.52
C TRP A 561 -17.43 -5.81 -5.90
N ARG A 562 -18.19 -6.16 -6.94
CA ARG A 562 -17.70 -6.30 -8.33
C ARG A 562 -18.71 -5.74 -9.33
N GLY A 563 -18.41 -4.57 -9.90
CA GLY A 563 -19.38 -3.86 -10.75
C GLY A 563 -20.65 -3.55 -9.96
N ASP A 564 -21.79 -4.04 -10.45
CA ASP A 564 -23.10 -3.85 -9.81
C ASP A 564 -23.47 -4.98 -8.83
N ASP A 565 -22.70 -6.07 -8.77
CA ASP A 565 -22.95 -7.20 -7.88
C ASP A 565 -22.13 -7.07 -6.57
N VAL A 566 -22.82 -7.18 -5.43
CA VAL A 566 -22.19 -7.11 -4.10
C VAL A 566 -22.60 -8.31 -3.27
N VAL A 567 -21.61 -9.01 -2.71
CA VAL A 567 -21.83 -10.00 -1.66
C VAL A 567 -21.44 -9.38 -0.33
N LEU A 568 -22.33 -9.44 0.66
CA LEU A 568 -22.05 -9.02 2.03
C LEU A 568 -22.01 -10.25 2.93
N ALA A 569 -20.90 -10.49 3.62
CA ALA A 569 -20.76 -11.58 4.59
C ALA A 569 -20.22 -11.07 5.93
N PRO A 570 -21.01 -10.32 6.72
CA PRO A 570 -20.52 -9.64 7.92
C PRO A 570 -19.97 -10.60 8.97
N ARG A 571 -18.81 -10.27 9.55
CA ARG A 571 -18.06 -11.11 10.50
C ARG A 571 -17.86 -10.43 11.85
N LEU A 572 -18.83 -9.61 12.26
CA LEU A 572 -18.81 -8.81 13.49
C LEU A 572 -19.03 -9.62 14.79
N GLY A 573 -19.35 -10.91 14.69
CA GLY A 573 -19.68 -11.73 15.85
C GLY A 573 -20.85 -11.15 16.65
N ALA A 574 -20.67 -11.02 17.97
CA ALA A 574 -21.67 -10.42 18.85
C ALA A 574 -21.75 -8.88 18.77
N ARG A 575 -20.76 -8.23 18.15
CA ARG A 575 -20.62 -6.77 18.14
C ARG A 575 -21.66 -6.11 17.22
N ASP A 576 -22.07 -4.92 17.59
CA ASP A 576 -22.80 -4.01 16.72
C ASP A 576 -21.82 -3.33 15.78
N GLY A 577 -22.26 -3.00 14.57
CA GLY A 577 -21.39 -2.39 13.59
C GLY A 577 -22.14 -1.63 12.52
N TYR A 578 -21.47 -0.67 11.91
CA TYR A 578 -21.95 0.15 10.83
C TYR A 578 -20.85 0.30 9.78
N LEU A 579 -21.23 0.16 8.52
CA LEU A 579 -20.41 0.44 7.35
C LEU A 579 -21.22 1.29 6.37
N SER A 580 -20.58 2.30 5.80
CA SER A 580 -21.09 3.10 4.70
C SER A 580 -20.03 3.19 3.61
N LEU A 581 -20.42 2.83 2.39
CA LEU A 581 -19.60 2.86 1.19
C LEU A 581 -20.30 3.74 0.17
N LEU A 582 -19.68 4.87 -0.15
CA LEU A 582 -20.10 5.80 -1.20
C LEU A 582 -18.87 6.15 -2.06
N PRO A 583 -18.46 5.25 -2.97
CA PRO A 583 -17.37 5.52 -3.90
C PRO A 583 -17.62 6.82 -4.69
N PRO A 584 -16.59 7.62 -4.99
CA PRO A 584 -16.78 8.86 -5.76
C PRO A 584 -17.46 8.62 -7.13
N GLY A 585 -18.70 9.10 -7.26
CA GLY A 585 -19.49 8.92 -8.48
C GLY A 585 -20.13 7.53 -8.64
N GLY A 586 -20.06 6.68 -7.62
CA GLY A 586 -20.71 5.37 -7.56
C GLY A 586 -21.97 5.36 -6.68
N PRO A 587 -22.68 4.22 -6.62
CA PRO A 587 -23.87 4.07 -5.79
C PRO A 587 -23.52 3.91 -4.30
N HIS A 588 -24.44 4.33 -3.42
CA HIS A 588 -24.36 4.15 -1.98
C HIS A 588 -24.75 2.73 -1.53
N LEU A 589 -23.97 2.18 -0.60
CA LEU A 589 -24.31 1.00 0.17
C LEU A 589 -24.03 1.25 1.65
N ALA A 590 -25.02 1.03 2.51
CA ALA A 590 -24.83 1.03 3.96
C ALA A 590 -25.34 -0.25 4.59
N LEU A 591 -24.67 -0.67 5.66
CA LEU A 591 -25.03 -1.81 6.50
C LEU A 591 -24.91 -1.39 7.96
N ARG A 592 -25.95 -1.66 8.76
CA ARG A 592 -25.92 -1.56 10.22
C ARG A 592 -26.35 -2.88 10.82
N LYS A 593 -25.51 -3.45 11.68
CA LYS A 593 -25.85 -4.60 12.52
C LYS A 593 -26.15 -4.12 13.94
N HIS A 594 -27.31 -4.51 14.46
CA HIS A 594 -27.68 -4.33 15.87
C HIS A 594 -28.16 -5.65 16.45
N GLY A 595 -27.37 -6.24 17.35
CA GLY A 595 -27.58 -7.59 17.86
C GLY A 595 -27.61 -8.62 16.72
N ARG A 596 -28.80 -9.11 16.40
CA ARG A 596 -29.06 -10.08 15.32
C ARG A 596 -29.93 -9.52 14.19
N SER A 597 -30.17 -8.21 14.18
CA SER A 597 -30.83 -7.48 13.10
C SER A 597 -29.79 -6.78 12.23
N TYR A 598 -30.06 -6.71 10.93
CA TYR A 598 -29.28 -6.02 9.92
C TYR A 598 -30.18 -5.05 9.18
N GLU A 599 -29.82 -3.78 9.17
CA GLU A 599 -30.44 -2.76 8.33
C GLU A 599 -29.51 -2.43 7.17
N LEU A 600 -30.06 -2.33 5.97
CA LEU A 600 -29.31 -2.02 4.76
C LEU A 600 -29.97 -0.89 3.99
N GLU A 601 -29.15 -0.01 3.40
CA GLU A 601 -29.55 0.94 2.36
C GLU A 601 -28.77 0.60 1.09
N VAL A 602 -29.49 0.27 0.02
CA VAL A 602 -28.94 -0.16 -1.27
C VAL A 602 -29.38 0.79 -2.36
N GLU A 603 -28.44 1.50 -2.97
CA GLU A 603 -28.72 2.40 -4.09
C GLU A 603 -28.56 1.68 -5.44
N PRO A 604 -29.45 1.95 -6.42
CA PRO A 604 -29.30 1.43 -7.78
C PRO A 604 -27.98 1.87 -8.40
N PRO A 605 -27.36 1.04 -9.26
CA PRO A 605 -27.88 -0.21 -9.82
C PRO A 605 -27.50 -1.48 -9.02
N LEU A 606 -27.13 -1.36 -7.74
CA LEU A 606 -26.56 -2.47 -6.99
C LEU A 606 -27.52 -3.66 -6.82
N LYS A 607 -26.97 -4.86 -6.96
CA LYS A 607 -27.57 -6.15 -6.59
C LYS A 607 -26.83 -6.70 -5.39
N VAL A 608 -27.49 -6.77 -4.25
CA VAL A 608 -26.85 -7.13 -2.99
C VAL A 608 -27.29 -8.52 -2.54
N HIS A 609 -26.31 -9.38 -2.28
CA HIS A 609 -26.48 -10.71 -1.72
C HIS A 609 -25.93 -10.75 -0.30
N LEU A 610 -26.81 -10.67 0.69
CA LEU A 610 -26.45 -10.78 2.10
C LEU A 610 -26.32 -12.26 2.50
N ARG A 611 -25.12 -12.67 2.90
CA ARG A 611 -24.79 -14.01 3.40
C ARG A 611 -24.66 -13.98 4.91
N LEU A 612 -25.51 -14.75 5.59
CA LEU A 612 -25.55 -14.83 7.05
C LEU A 612 -25.17 -16.23 7.53
N VAL A 613 -24.34 -16.28 8.58
CA VAL A 613 -24.07 -17.50 9.32
C VAL A 613 -25.19 -17.71 10.33
N LEU A 614 -25.91 -18.83 10.20
CA LEU A 614 -27.04 -19.19 11.06
C LEU A 614 -26.68 -20.35 11.98
N SER A 615 -27.25 -20.35 13.18
CA SER A 615 -27.24 -21.45 14.13
C SER A 615 -28.45 -22.36 13.93
N ALA A 616 -28.35 -23.61 14.40
CA ALA A 616 -29.49 -24.52 14.42
C ALA A 616 -30.68 -23.91 15.17
N GLY A 617 -31.86 -23.92 14.55
CA GLY A 617 -33.07 -23.33 15.10
C GLY A 617 -33.25 -21.83 14.80
N ASP A 618 -32.35 -21.18 14.06
CA ASP A 618 -32.58 -19.81 13.60
C ASP A 618 -33.71 -19.74 12.54
N ALA A 619 -34.46 -18.65 12.59
CA ALA A 619 -35.40 -18.20 11.57
C ALA A 619 -34.98 -16.80 11.08
N VAL A 620 -35.18 -16.53 9.80
CA VAL A 620 -34.84 -15.24 9.19
C VAL A 620 -36.11 -14.58 8.65
N SER A 621 -36.27 -13.28 8.84
CA SER A 621 -37.28 -12.47 8.15
C SER A 621 -36.64 -11.30 7.41
N LEU A 622 -37.17 -10.98 6.24
CA LEU A 622 -36.84 -9.79 5.45
C LEU A 622 -38.07 -8.87 5.44
N ASP A 623 -37.91 -7.63 5.90
CA ASP A 623 -38.98 -6.61 5.94
C ASP A 623 -40.27 -7.12 6.61
N GLY A 624 -40.08 -7.88 7.71
CA GLY A 624 -41.16 -8.51 8.47
C GLY A 624 -41.73 -9.82 7.87
N VAL A 625 -41.29 -10.21 6.66
CA VAL A 625 -41.73 -11.44 5.99
C VAL A 625 -40.77 -12.59 6.31
N GLY A 626 -41.28 -13.65 6.92
CA GLY A 626 -40.50 -14.84 7.24
C GLY A 626 -39.98 -15.57 5.99
N LEU A 627 -38.70 -15.90 5.97
CA LEU A 627 -38.04 -16.61 4.87
C LEU A 627 -37.82 -18.08 5.24
N THR A 628 -37.97 -18.96 4.23
CA THR A 628 -37.65 -20.38 4.42
C THR A 628 -36.14 -20.55 4.34
N VAL A 629 -35.52 -20.83 5.48
CA VAL A 629 -34.10 -21.18 5.57
C VAL A 629 -33.95 -22.63 5.12
N ALA A 630 -33.50 -22.86 3.89
CA ALA A 630 -32.99 -24.17 3.51
C ALA A 630 -31.66 -24.38 4.25
N GLU A 631 -31.51 -25.50 4.96
CA GLU A 631 -30.23 -25.90 5.55
C GLU A 631 -29.19 -26.01 4.43
N ARG A 632 -28.33 -25.00 4.29
CA ARG A 632 -27.18 -25.03 3.40
C ARG A 632 -25.91 -24.94 4.24
N PRO A 633 -24.91 -25.80 4.00
CA PRO A 633 -23.63 -25.78 4.72
C PRO A 633 -22.85 -24.46 4.57
N ALA A 634 -23.23 -23.59 3.61
CA ALA A 634 -22.49 -22.39 3.22
C ALA A 634 -23.12 -21.06 3.70
N GLY A 635 -24.08 -21.10 4.63
CA GLY A 635 -24.81 -19.93 5.12
C GLY A 635 -26.09 -19.63 4.33
N PHE A 636 -26.93 -18.75 4.88
CA PHE A 636 -28.19 -18.31 4.28
C PHE A 636 -27.96 -17.06 3.43
N VAL A 637 -28.51 -17.03 2.21
CA VAL A 637 -28.34 -15.91 1.27
C VAL A 637 -29.67 -15.24 1.00
N VAL A 638 -29.72 -13.92 1.17
CA VAL A 638 -30.85 -13.06 0.82
C VAL A 638 -30.42 -12.13 -0.30
N GLU A 639 -31.17 -12.11 -1.40
CA GLU A 639 -31.03 -11.10 -2.44
C GLU A 639 -31.89 -9.90 -2.07
N LEU A 640 -31.29 -8.71 -2.12
CA LEU A 640 -31.92 -7.44 -1.75
C LEU A 640 -32.04 -6.58 -3.01
N ALA A 641 -33.22 -5.96 -3.16
CA ALA A 641 -33.49 -5.02 -4.23
C ALA A 641 -32.97 -3.62 -3.86
N GLU A 642 -33.28 -2.63 -4.70
CA GLU A 642 -33.05 -1.23 -4.37
C GLU A 642 -33.92 -0.80 -3.17
N GLY A 643 -33.35 0.06 -2.32
CA GLY A 643 -34.07 0.66 -1.20
C GLY A 643 -33.52 0.26 0.16
N ARG A 644 -34.38 0.41 1.18
CA ARG A 644 -34.04 0.10 2.57
C ARG A 644 -34.65 -1.23 2.97
N HIS A 645 -33.84 -2.06 3.62
CA HIS A 645 -34.21 -3.40 4.03
C HIS A 645 -33.84 -3.66 5.48
N GLU A 646 -34.70 -4.38 6.19
CA GLU A 646 -34.43 -4.95 7.52
C GLU A 646 -34.41 -6.48 7.43
N VAL A 647 -33.30 -7.09 7.86
CA VAL A 647 -33.13 -8.54 7.96
C VAL A 647 -32.93 -8.93 9.41
N VAL A 648 -33.87 -9.70 9.97
CA VAL A 648 -33.85 -10.11 11.39
C VAL A 648 -33.59 -11.60 11.50
N VAL A 649 -32.64 -12.01 12.35
CA VAL A 649 -32.38 -13.41 12.69
C VAL A 649 -32.85 -13.72 14.12
N ALA A 650 -33.98 -14.42 14.24
CA ALA A 650 -34.57 -14.81 15.52
C ALA A 650 -34.36 -16.31 15.80
N ARG A 651 -34.24 -16.71 17.07
CA ARG A 651 -34.33 -18.13 17.43
C ARG A 651 -35.79 -18.57 17.36
N ARG A 652 -36.06 -19.70 16.70
CA ARG A 652 -37.34 -20.39 16.80
C ARG A 652 -37.57 -20.73 18.28
N ARG A 653 -38.73 -20.30 18.80
CA ARG A 653 -39.17 -20.65 20.14
C ARG A 653 -39.57 -22.11 20.24
#